data_AF-A0A9C8KA69-F1
#
_entry.id   AF-A0A9C8KA69-F1
#
_cell.length_a   1.000
_cell.length_b   1.000
_cell.length_c   1.000
_cell.angle_alpha   90.00
_cell.angle_beta   90.00
_cell.angle_gamma   90.00
#
_symmetry.space_group_name_H-M   'P 1'
#
loop_
_entity.id
_entity.type
_entity.pdbx_description
1 polymer ?
#
loop_
_entity_poly.entity_id
_entity_poly.type
_entity_poly.pdbx_seq_one_letter_code
_entity_poly.pdbx_strand_id
1 'polypeptide(L)'
;MIKYEENIEVQGARVHNLKNIDVTIPREKLVVITGLSGSGKSSLAFDTIYAEGQRRYIETFSAYARQFLGGLERPDVDKIDGLSPVIAIEQKTTSKSPRSTVGTITEIYDFLRLLFARAGTAYSYNTGEKMVSYSDAQIKALIMADFDGKKINILAPVIKSRKGHYRELFQQIGKQGFVKVRVDGEVVDITKGMKVDRYKTHDIEIVIDRLMVKDTEDLDKRLTESINTAMYSGDDVLMVLEEGESTVRYFSRDLMCPTTGISYPVPEPNTFSFNSPKGMCPNCNGLGHIYEVNENKIFPDKKLSIKSGGIAPLGDYKKSWAFKQIETIAQRYDFKITDPINDIPDKAMMVLLHGGHESFEIDSKTLGVKRNYKIDYEGISHFIKNQFEEAGSTSIKRWAKSYMDKVVCPTCEGSRLRKESLNFKIDEKNIAELAHLDISELAQFFEGLNQRLEGNQQVIAEEIIKEIKTRIQFLLDVGLDYLSLNRGSKSLSGGEAQRIRLATQIGSQLVGVLYILDEPSIGLHQRDNDRLIKSLEALRDIGNSVIVVEHDRDMIERADHVIDIGPRAGRHGGEIISEGLPKDLKNFNTLTADYITGAREIAVPENRRKGNGKKITLSGCTGNNLKNVTITIPLGQMIGVTGV
;
A
#
# COMPACT_ATOMS: atom_id res chain seq x y z
N MET A 1 -34.11 27.30 21.23
CA MET A 1 -33.63 25.90 21.23
C MET A 1 -34.63 25.11 20.39
N ILE A 2 -34.22 24.64 19.22
CA ILE A 2 -35.04 23.72 18.42
C ILE A 2 -35.05 22.41 19.22
N LYS A 3 -36.24 21.96 19.66
CA LYS A 3 -36.38 20.60 20.19
C LYS A 3 -36.09 19.67 19.01
N TYR A 4 -34.89 19.12 18.94
CA TYR A 4 -34.64 17.99 18.07
C TYR A 4 -35.64 16.90 18.50
N GLU A 5 -36.35 16.31 17.54
CA GLU A 5 -37.14 15.11 17.81
C GLU A 5 -36.23 14.10 18.51
N GLU A 6 -36.64 13.63 19.69
CA GLU A 6 -35.85 12.72 20.55
C GLU A 6 -35.68 11.34 19.90
N ASN A 7 -36.48 11.04 18.87
CA ASN A 7 -36.55 9.75 18.21
C ASN A 7 -36.45 9.88 16.68
N ILE A 8 -36.05 8.80 16.03
CA ILE A 8 -36.21 8.56 14.59
C ILE A 8 -37.49 7.75 14.44
N GLU A 9 -38.49 8.30 13.75
CA GLU A 9 -39.77 7.63 13.51
C GLU A 9 -39.79 7.08 12.10
N VAL A 10 -40.03 5.78 11.94
CA VAL A 10 -40.19 5.11 10.64
C VAL A 10 -41.61 4.58 10.58
N GLN A 11 -42.40 5.04 9.61
CA GLN A 11 -43.81 4.68 9.46
C GLN A 11 -44.05 3.96 8.13
N GLY A 12 -44.76 2.85 8.19
CA GLY A 12 -45.20 2.07 7.03
C GLY A 12 -44.07 1.47 6.21
N ALA A 13 -43.01 0.94 6.84
CA ALA A 13 -41.91 0.31 6.10
C ALA A 13 -42.33 -1.05 5.52
N ARG A 14 -42.15 -1.21 4.20
CA ARG A 14 -42.58 -2.38 3.40
C ARG A 14 -41.47 -2.97 2.52
N VAL A 15 -40.23 -2.51 2.71
CA VAL A 15 -39.07 -3.00 1.94
C VAL A 15 -38.92 -4.52 2.11
N HIS A 16 -38.78 -5.24 1.00
CA HIS A 16 -38.66 -6.70 0.94
C HIS A 16 -39.79 -7.47 1.63
N ASN A 17 -39.56 -8.02 2.83
CA ASN A 17 -40.53 -8.84 3.55
C ASN A 17 -41.19 -8.09 4.73
N LEU A 18 -40.86 -6.82 4.96
CA LEU A 18 -41.43 -5.99 6.02
C LEU A 18 -42.95 -5.82 5.84
N LYS A 19 -43.70 -5.91 6.94
CA LYS A 19 -45.16 -5.99 6.96
C LYS A 19 -45.83 -4.65 7.28
N ASN A 20 -45.44 -3.58 6.58
CA ASN A 20 -45.95 -2.23 6.85
C ASN A 20 -45.74 -1.83 8.30
N ILE A 21 -44.49 -1.94 8.76
CA ILE A 21 -44.14 -1.77 10.17
C ILE A 21 -43.91 -0.30 10.51
N ASP A 22 -44.28 0.06 11.73
CA ASP A 22 -43.97 1.33 12.36
C ASP A 22 -42.96 1.08 13.48
N VAL A 23 -41.89 1.88 13.56
CA VAL A 23 -40.87 1.76 14.61
C VAL A 23 -40.37 3.12 15.06
N THR A 24 -40.11 3.24 16.36
CA THR A 24 -39.55 4.44 16.99
C THR A 24 -38.17 4.13 17.55
N ILE A 25 -37.14 4.82 17.08
CA ILE A 25 -35.75 4.53 17.46
C ILE A 25 -35.20 5.72 18.27
N PRO A 26 -34.77 5.54 19.52
CA PRO A 26 -34.24 6.65 20.31
C PRO A 26 -32.92 7.17 19.74
N ARG A 27 -32.76 8.51 19.71
CA ARG A 27 -31.51 9.15 19.25
C ARG A 27 -30.46 9.18 20.36
N GLU A 28 -29.20 9.32 19.95
CA GLU A 28 -28.05 9.37 20.87
C GLU A 28 -27.95 8.12 21.77
N LYS A 29 -28.46 6.99 21.27
CA LYS A 29 -28.49 5.69 21.92
C LYS A 29 -27.82 4.62 21.06
N LEU A 30 -27.33 3.58 21.73
CA LEU A 30 -26.89 2.33 21.12
C LEU A 30 -28.10 1.39 21.01
N VAL A 31 -28.61 1.24 19.80
CA VAL A 31 -29.81 0.46 19.49
C VAL A 31 -29.38 -0.83 18.80
N VAL A 32 -29.87 -1.98 19.29
CA VAL A 32 -29.60 -3.29 18.67
C VAL A 32 -30.86 -3.82 17.99
N ILE A 33 -30.75 -4.12 16.70
CA ILE A 33 -31.78 -4.83 15.93
C ILE A 33 -31.38 -6.31 15.89
N THR A 34 -32.24 -7.17 16.43
CA THR A 34 -32.02 -8.60 16.56
C THR A 34 -33.19 -9.43 16.01
N GLY A 35 -33.10 -10.75 16.11
CA GLY A 35 -34.09 -11.69 15.58
C GLY A 35 -33.53 -12.59 14.47
N LEU A 36 -34.30 -13.57 13.98
CA LEU A 36 -33.80 -14.65 13.12
C LEU A 36 -33.11 -14.19 11.82
N SER A 37 -32.20 -15.01 11.29
CA SER A 37 -31.62 -14.76 9.95
C SER A 37 -32.73 -14.72 8.90
N GLY A 38 -32.76 -13.66 8.08
CA GLY A 38 -33.83 -13.41 7.12
C GLY A 38 -35.16 -12.92 7.72
N SER A 39 -35.20 -12.48 8.99
CA SER A 39 -36.42 -11.92 9.59
C SER A 39 -36.78 -10.53 9.06
N GLY A 40 -35.83 -9.78 8.50
CA GLY A 40 -36.05 -8.41 8.00
C GLY A 40 -35.12 -7.35 8.62
N LYS A 41 -34.16 -7.74 9.49
CA LYS A 41 -33.20 -6.83 10.14
C LYS A 41 -32.46 -5.91 9.18
N SER A 42 -31.78 -6.48 8.19
CA SER A 42 -31.03 -5.71 7.20
C SER A 42 -31.96 -4.89 6.30
N SER A 43 -33.18 -5.38 6.04
CA SER A 43 -34.18 -4.66 5.25
C SER A 43 -34.65 -3.38 5.96
N LEU A 44 -34.81 -3.41 7.29
CA LEU A 44 -35.10 -2.21 8.07
C LEU A 44 -33.86 -1.30 8.18
N ALA A 45 -32.72 -1.84 8.64
CA ALA A 45 -31.54 -1.04 8.96
C ALA A 45 -30.87 -0.43 7.70
N PHE A 46 -30.61 -1.26 6.69
CA PHE A 46 -29.83 -0.87 5.51
C PHE A 46 -30.72 -0.47 4.34
N ASP A 47 -31.67 -1.33 3.96
CA ASP A 47 -32.45 -1.11 2.75
C ASP A 47 -33.55 -0.04 2.94
N THR A 48 -33.87 0.33 4.19
CA THR A 48 -34.84 1.39 4.52
C THR A 48 -34.15 2.61 5.13
N ILE A 49 -33.63 2.51 6.36
CA ILE A 49 -33.12 3.67 7.12
C ILE A 49 -31.85 4.25 6.48
N TYR A 50 -30.84 3.41 6.21
CA TYR A 50 -29.62 3.87 5.53
C TYR A 50 -29.89 4.38 4.11
N ALA A 51 -30.67 3.64 3.32
CA ALA A 51 -31.01 4.03 1.95
C ALA A 51 -31.68 5.41 1.91
N GLU A 52 -32.67 5.66 2.77
CA GLU A 52 -33.34 6.96 2.85
C GLU A 52 -32.40 8.07 3.34
N GLY A 53 -31.56 7.77 4.32
CA GLY A 53 -30.58 8.73 4.85
C GLY A 53 -29.53 9.15 3.83
N GLN A 54 -28.98 8.16 3.10
CA GLN A 54 -28.04 8.40 2.02
C GLN A 54 -28.70 9.19 0.88
N ARG A 55 -29.94 8.85 0.51
CA ARG A 55 -30.71 9.59 -0.51
C ARG A 55 -30.92 11.04 -0.11
N ARG A 56 -31.42 11.31 1.10
CA ARG A 56 -31.62 12.67 1.61
C ARG A 56 -30.32 13.47 1.63
N TYR A 57 -29.21 12.85 2.03
CA TYR A 57 -27.90 13.48 2.01
C TYR A 57 -27.46 13.85 0.58
N ILE A 58 -27.58 12.92 -0.38
CA ILE A 58 -27.26 13.19 -1.80
C ILE A 58 -28.16 14.29 -2.38
N GLU A 59 -29.42 14.38 -1.95
CA GLU A 59 -30.34 15.42 -2.39
C GLU A 59 -29.93 16.84 -1.98
N THR A 60 -29.10 16.99 -0.94
CA THR A 60 -28.55 18.29 -0.53
C THR A 60 -27.42 18.79 -1.45
N PHE A 61 -26.86 17.94 -2.30
CA PHE A 61 -25.78 18.32 -3.20
C PHE A 61 -26.28 19.21 -4.36
N SER A 62 -25.35 19.94 -4.96
CA SER A 62 -25.61 20.79 -6.13
C SER A 62 -26.28 20.00 -7.25
N ALA A 63 -27.12 20.67 -8.05
CA ALA A 63 -27.81 20.03 -9.18
C ALA A 63 -26.84 19.32 -10.14
N TYR A 64 -25.64 19.89 -10.32
CA TYR A 64 -24.55 19.29 -11.10
C TYR A 64 -24.05 17.98 -10.47
N ALA A 65 -23.72 17.96 -9.17
CA ALA A 65 -23.22 16.77 -8.50
C ALA A 65 -24.26 15.63 -8.49
N ARG A 66 -25.56 15.96 -8.37
CA ARG A 66 -26.66 14.99 -8.47
C ARG A 66 -26.73 14.30 -9.84
N GLN A 67 -26.34 14.98 -10.92
CA GLN A 67 -26.28 14.39 -12.25
C GLN A 67 -25.25 13.23 -12.34
N PHE A 68 -24.14 13.32 -11.60
CA PHE A 68 -23.09 12.29 -11.58
C PHE A 68 -23.38 11.16 -10.60
N LEU A 69 -23.94 11.48 -9.43
CA LEU A 69 -24.27 10.50 -8.41
C LEU A 69 -25.49 9.65 -8.79
N GLY A 70 -26.32 10.16 -9.72
CA GLY A 70 -27.58 9.52 -10.11
C GLY A 70 -28.67 9.73 -9.07
N GLY A 71 -29.88 9.28 -9.40
CA GLY A 71 -30.97 9.16 -8.43
C GLY A 71 -30.84 7.84 -7.68
N LEU A 72 -30.89 7.88 -6.35
CA LEU A 72 -31.11 6.67 -5.55
C LEU A 72 -32.60 6.35 -5.54
N GLU A 73 -32.94 5.08 -5.68
CA GLU A 73 -34.33 4.60 -5.58
C GLU A 73 -34.86 4.89 -4.18
N ARG A 74 -36.11 5.36 -4.10
CA ARG A 74 -36.77 5.59 -2.80
C ARG A 74 -37.14 4.25 -2.19
N PRO A 75 -36.77 3.99 -0.92
CA PRO A 75 -37.26 2.81 -0.23
C PRO A 75 -38.78 2.87 -0.08
N ASP A 76 -39.43 1.70 -0.05
CA ASP A 76 -40.88 1.58 0.16
C ASP A 76 -41.21 1.79 1.65
N VAL A 77 -41.43 3.06 1.99
CA VAL A 77 -41.78 3.55 3.33
C VAL A 77 -42.70 4.76 3.18
N ASP A 78 -43.68 4.91 4.08
CA ASP A 78 -44.61 6.05 4.01
C ASP A 78 -43.95 7.35 4.50
N LYS A 79 -43.26 7.27 5.64
CA LYS A 79 -42.62 8.43 6.25
C LYS A 79 -41.42 8.03 7.11
N ILE A 80 -40.38 8.86 7.10
CA ILE A 80 -39.29 8.79 8.08
C ILE A 80 -38.99 10.20 8.59
N ASP A 81 -39.10 10.42 9.90
CA ASP A 81 -38.76 11.67 10.59
C ASP A 81 -37.55 11.50 11.53
N GLY A 82 -36.97 12.60 12.01
CA GLY A 82 -35.80 12.58 12.90
C GLY A 82 -34.48 12.05 12.31
N LEU A 83 -34.41 11.72 11.01
CA LEU A 83 -33.26 11.06 10.40
C LEU A 83 -32.03 11.98 10.27
N SER A 84 -30.92 11.57 10.87
CA SER A 84 -29.61 12.25 10.77
C SER A 84 -28.86 11.84 9.50
N PRO A 85 -27.78 12.53 9.08
CA PRO A 85 -26.86 12.00 8.09
C PRO A 85 -26.39 10.60 8.50
N VAL A 86 -26.45 9.63 7.57
CA VAL A 86 -26.24 8.22 7.90
C VAL A 86 -24.93 7.71 7.32
N ILE A 87 -24.18 6.93 8.12
CA ILE A 87 -22.98 6.21 7.70
C ILE A 87 -23.17 4.71 7.98
N ALA A 88 -23.15 3.89 6.93
CA ALA A 88 -23.15 2.43 7.05
C ALA A 88 -21.74 1.86 7.13
N ILE A 89 -21.52 0.93 8.06
CA ILE A 89 -20.28 0.15 8.24
C ILE A 89 -20.58 -1.34 7.98
N GLU A 90 -20.63 -1.70 6.70
CA GLU A 90 -20.82 -3.09 6.22
C GLU A 90 -19.50 -3.88 6.13
N GLN A 91 -19.60 -5.20 6.06
CA GLN A 91 -18.49 -6.14 5.89
C GLN A 91 -17.87 -6.15 4.48
N LYS A 92 -18.45 -5.43 3.52
CA LYS A 92 -17.91 -5.40 2.15
C LYS A 92 -16.60 -4.64 2.11
N THR A 93 -15.54 -5.30 1.62
CA THR A 93 -14.23 -4.68 1.40
C THR A 93 -14.36 -3.54 0.39
N THR A 94 -14.10 -2.30 0.85
CA THR A 94 -14.33 -1.07 0.09
C THR A 94 -13.29 -0.86 -1.03
N SER A 95 -12.08 -1.40 -0.88
CA SER A 95 -11.00 -1.22 -1.87
C SER A 95 -10.36 -2.54 -2.30
N LYS A 96 -10.47 -2.83 -3.59
CA LYS A 96 -9.74 -3.92 -4.27
C LYS A 96 -8.48 -3.40 -4.97
N SER A 97 -7.94 -2.25 -4.56
CA SER A 97 -6.71 -1.73 -5.13
C SER A 97 -5.49 -2.48 -4.55
N PRO A 98 -4.55 -2.96 -5.38
CA PRO A 98 -3.31 -3.57 -4.88
C PRO A 98 -2.40 -2.57 -4.15
N ARG A 99 -2.63 -1.27 -4.33
CA ARG A 99 -1.89 -0.19 -3.67
C ARG A 99 -2.51 0.24 -2.34
N SER A 100 -3.75 -0.14 -2.06
CA SER A 100 -4.38 0.20 -0.79
C SER A 100 -3.90 -0.72 0.33
N THR A 101 -3.52 -0.12 1.45
CA THR A 101 -2.99 -0.74 2.67
C THR A 101 -3.76 -0.27 3.90
N VAL A 102 -3.55 -0.91 5.05
CA VAL A 102 -4.11 -0.46 6.33
C VAL A 102 -3.73 1.00 6.60
N GLY A 103 -2.46 1.38 6.41
CA GLY A 103 -1.97 2.73 6.64
C GLY A 103 -2.59 3.80 5.74
N THR A 104 -2.94 3.45 4.50
CA THR A 104 -3.63 4.38 3.59
C THR A 104 -5.14 4.47 3.85
N ILE A 105 -5.78 3.43 4.39
CA ILE A 105 -7.21 3.46 4.73
C ILE A 105 -7.44 4.24 6.02
N THR A 106 -6.51 4.14 6.95
CA THR A 106 -6.56 4.81 8.26
C THR A 106 -5.98 6.22 8.24
N GLU A 107 -5.39 6.62 7.11
CA GLU A 107 -4.64 7.88 6.91
C GLU A 107 -3.39 8.03 7.80
N ILE A 108 -3.08 7.05 8.66
CA ILE A 108 -1.88 7.05 9.50
C ILE A 108 -0.63 7.18 8.63
N TYR A 109 -0.61 6.48 7.48
CA TYR A 109 0.51 6.58 6.56
C TYR A 109 0.63 8.00 5.95
N ASP A 110 -0.48 8.71 5.73
CA ASP A 110 -0.45 10.07 5.21
C ASP A 110 0.17 11.04 6.22
N PHE A 111 -0.15 10.90 7.50
CA PHE A 111 0.51 11.63 8.59
C PHE A 111 1.97 11.24 8.77
N LEU A 112 2.32 9.95 8.61
CA LEU A 112 3.73 9.53 8.60
C LEU A 112 4.50 10.23 7.47
N ARG A 113 3.96 10.31 6.25
CA ARG A 113 4.62 11.05 5.17
C ARG A 113 4.83 12.52 5.51
N LEU A 114 3.85 13.15 6.16
CA LEU A 114 3.96 14.53 6.60
C LEU A 114 5.04 14.69 7.67
N LEU A 115 5.07 13.77 8.63
CA LEU A 115 6.09 13.73 9.69
C LEU A 115 7.50 13.59 9.10
N PHE A 116 7.73 12.62 8.20
CA PHE A 116 9.02 12.42 7.54
C PHE A 116 9.43 13.60 6.66
N ALA A 117 8.48 14.24 5.99
CA ALA A 117 8.78 15.42 5.17
C ALA A 117 9.17 16.66 6.00
N ARG A 118 8.65 16.79 7.22
CA ARG A 118 8.83 17.98 8.05
C ARG A 118 9.91 17.82 9.12
N ALA A 119 10.06 16.62 9.68
CA ALA A 119 10.95 16.33 10.81
C ALA A 119 11.96 15.21 10.52
N GLY A 120 11.90 14.57 9.35
CA GLY A 120 12.84 13.52 8.97
C GLY A 120 14.25 14.05 8.73
N THR A 121 15.25 13.36 9.27
CA THR A 121 16.65 13.63 9.00
C THR A 121 17.12 12.77 7.83
N ALA A 122 17.67 13.38 6.78
CA ALA A 122 18.19 12.68 5.61
C ALA A 122 19.62 12.16 5.84
N TYR A 123 19.91 10.98 5.33
CA TYR A 123 21.23 10.35 5.36
C TYR A 123 21.64 9.92 3.96
N SER A 124 22.93 9.89 3.67
CA SER A 124 23.46 9.37 2.41
C SER A 124 23.29 7.86 2.31
N TYR A 125 22.66 7.38 1.23
CA TYR A 125 22.60 5.93 0.94
C TYR A 125 23.96 5.33 0.55
N ASN A 126 24.99 6.15 0.27
CA ASN A 126 26.34 5.68 -0.03
C ASN A 126 27.26 5.66 1.19
N THR A 127 27.21 6.70 2.03
CA THR A 127 28.15 6.86 3.15
C THR A 127 27.50 6.67 4.53
N GLY A 128 26.17 6.74 4.62
CA GLY A 128 25.45 6.74 5.89
C GLY A 128 25.57 8.04 6.68
N GLU A 129 26.27 9.05 6.16
CA GLU A 129 26.43 10.35 6.82
C GLU A 129 25.16 11.20 6.74
N LYS A 130 24.95 12.05 7.73
CA LYS A 130 23.84 13.02 7.75
C LYS A 130 23.99 13.98 6.57
N MET A 131 22.93 14.16 5.81
CA MET A 131 22.88 15.14 4.74
C MET A 131 22.85 16.55 5.32
N VAL A 132 23.51 17.47 4.64
CA VAL A 132 23.60 18.88 5.01
C VAL A 132 23.02 19.74 3.90
N SER A 133 22.43 20.87 4.28
CA SER A 133 22.05 21.95 3.37
C SER A 133 22.41 23.27 4.05
N TYR A 134 22.74 24.26 3.24
CA TYR A 134 23.21 25.54 3.74
C TYR A 134 22.55 26.68 2.97
N SER A 135 22.19 27.74 3.69
CA SER A 135 21.89 29.03 3.07
C SER A 135 23.16 29.71 2.57
N ASP A 136 23.04 30.60 1.57
CA ASP A 136 24.19 31.31 1.01
C ASP A 136 25.01 32.04 2.10
N ALA A 137 24.34 32.59 3.12
CA ALA A 137 24.98 33.21 4.28
C ALA A 137 25.79 32.20 5.12
N GLN A 138 25.25 31.00 5.35
CA GLN A 138 25.95 29.94 6.08
C GLN A 138 27.13 29.39 5.27
N ILE A 139 26.98 29.20 3.96
CA ILE A 139 28.05 28.77 3.07
C ILE A 139 29.20 29.75 3.14
N LYS A 140 28.90 31.04 3.00
CA LYS A 140 29.89 32.11 3.10
C LYS A 140 30.61 32.08 4.44
N ALA A 141 29.88 32.00 5.56
CA ALA A 141 30.47 31.93 6.88
C ALA A 141 31.37 30.69 7.06
N LEU A 142 30.97 29.53 6.55
CA LEU A 142 31.78 28.31 6.57
C LEU A 142 33.03 28.46 5.72
N ILE A 143 32.94 29.00 4.51
CA ILE A 143 34.11 29.24 3.67
C ILE A 143 35.10 30.18 4.35
N MET A 144 34.61 31.25 4.98
CA MET A 144 35.47 32.19 5.73
C MET A 144 36.13 31.52 6.93
N ALA A 145 35.41 30.66 7.66
CA ALA A 145 35.95 29.98 8.84
C ALA A 145 36.94 28.85 8.50
N ASP A 146 36.62 28.04 7.49
CA ASP A 146 37.37 26.81 7.16
C ASP A 146 38.60 27.07 6.28
N PHE A 147 38.57 28.15 5.50
CA PHE A 147 39.62 28.48 4.53
C PHE A 147 40.36 29.78 4.85
N ASP A 148 40.26 30.32 6.07
CA ASP A 148 40.94 31.58 6.43
C ASP A 148 42.45 31.53 6.09
N GLY A 149 42.93 32.57 5.40
CA GLY A 149 44.30 32.69 4.91
C GLY A 149 44.69 31.79 3.74
N LYS A 150 43.81 30.90 3.27
CA LYS A 150 44.09 29.92 2.20
C LYS A 150 43.65 30.43 0.82
N LYS A 151 44.26 29.89 -0.23
CA LYS A 151 43.85 30.13 -1.62
C LYS A 151 42.90 29.02 -2.06
N ILE A 152 41.74 29.39 -2.57
CA ILE A 152 40.69 28.45 -2.96
C ILE A 152 40.23 28.67 -4.40
N ASN A 153 39.76 27.59 -5.02
CA ASN A 153 39.03 27.58 -6.27
C ASN A 153 37.55 27.32 -5.97
N ILE A 154 36.69 28.22 -6.43
CA ILE A 154 35.24 28.05 -6.41
C ILE A 154 34.82 27.40 -7.72
N LEU A 155 34.21 26.24 -7.62
CA LEU A 155 33.89 25.36 -8.73
C LEU A 155 32.38 25.11 -8.78
N ALA A 156 31.82 25.04 -9.98
CA ALA A 156 30.44 24.63 -10.23
C ALA A 156 30.43 23.28 -10.97
N PRO A 157 29.98 22.18 -10.36
CA PRO A 157 29.94 20.87 -11.01
C PRO A 157 28.81 20.79 -12.03
N VAL A 158 29.14 20.55 -13.29
CA VAL A 158 28.14 20.44 -14.37
C VAL A 158 27.93 19.00 -14.82
N ILE A 159 28.99 18.20 -14.81
CA ILE A 159 28.93 16.77 -15.13
C ILE A 159 29.60 15.98 -14.00
N LYS A 160 28.91 14.95 -13.51
CA LYS A 160 29.39 14.04 -12.47
C LYS A 160 29.35 12.61 -13.00
N SER A 161 30.51 12.01 -13.24
CA SER A 161 30.75 10.60 -13.56
C SER A 161 29.88 10.06 -14.71
N ARG A 162 29.72 10.84 -15.78
CA ARG A 162 28.92 10.45 -16.97
C ARG A 162 29.78 10.30 -18.22
N LYS A 163 29.38 9.39 -19.10
CA LYS A 163 30.03 9.18 -20.41
C LYS A 163 29.54 10.19 -21.43
N GLY A 164 30.45 10.78 -22.19
CA GLY A 164 30.10 11.72 -23.24
C GLY A 164 31.31 12.51 -23.73
N HIS A 165 31.21 13.09 -24.92
CA HIS A 165 32.31 13.87 -25.51
C HIS A 165 32.25 15.37 -25.16
N TYR A 166 31.10 15.85 -24.64
CA TYR A 166 30.83 17.18 -24.07
C TYR A 166 31.33 18.42 -24.85
N ARG A 167 31.56 18.33 -26.16
CA ARG A 167 32.05 19.45 -26.98
C ARG A 167 31.11 20.67 -26.95
N GLU A 168 29.81 20.43 -27.04
CA GLU A 168 28.79 21.50 -27.00
C GLU A 168 28.75 22.18 -25.64
N LEU A 169 28.93 21.41 -24.56
CA LEU A 169 29.00 21.94 -23.20
C LEU A 169 30.18 22.90 -23.02
N PHE A 170 31.40 22.51 -23.43
CA PHE A 170 32.56 23.41 -23.35
C PHE A 170 32.37 24.69 -24.18
N GLN A 171 31.72 24.58 -25.34
CA GLN A 171 31.39 25.75 -26.16
C GLN A 171 30.38 26.68 -25.47
N GLN A 172 29.38 26.13 -24.77
CA GLN A 172 28.42 26.92 -23.99
C GLN A 172 29.09 27.61 -22.80
N ILE A 173 29.93 26.90 -22.05
CA ILE A 173 30.69 27.44 -20.91
C ILE A 173 31.58 28.61 -21.40
N GLY A 174 32.31 28.43 -22.51
CA GLY A 174 33.13 29.50 -23.09
C GLY A 174 32.32 30.71 -23.57
N LYS A 175 31.11 30.49 -24.10
CA LYS A 175 30.18 31.59 -24.50
C LYS A 175 29.66 32.38 -23.30
N GLN A 176 29.55 31.75 -22.14
CA GLN A 176 29.18 32.41 -20.88
C GLN A 176 30.34 33.25 -20.29
N GLY A 177 31.53 33.17 -20.88
CA GLY A 177 32.70 33.98 -20.49
C GLY A 177 33.68 33.27 -19.57
N PHE A 178 33.43 32.02 -19.18
CA PHE A 178 34.37 31.24 -18.38
C PHE A 178 35.56 30.77 -19.22
N VAL A 179 36.76 30.87 -18.66
CA VAL A 179 38.02 30.57 -19.37
C VAL A 179 38.62 29.22 -18.95
N LYS A 180 38.32 28.76 -17.73
CA LYS A 180 38.90 27.53 -17.15
C LYS A 180 37.82 26.56 -16.71
N VAL A 181 38.12 25.29 -16.90
CA VAL A 181 37.33 24.15 -16.41
C VAL A 181 38.26 23.17 -15.72
N ARG A 182 37.73 22.42 -14.78
CA ARG A 182 38.39 21.25 -14.22
C ARG A 182 37.76 20.01 -14.84
N VAL A 183 38.59 19.14 -15.41
CA VAL A 183 38.16 17.91 -16.10
C VAL A 183 38.94 16.76 -15.50
N ASP A 184 38.22 15.77 -14.96
CA ASP A 184 38.80 14.57 -14.33
C ASP A 184 39.89 14.91 -13.28
N GLY A 185 39.68 16.01 -12.55
CA GLY A 185 40.58 16.48 -11.50
C GLY A 185 41.62 17.52 -11.93
N GLU A 186 41.85 17.71 -13.24
CA GLU A 186 42.87 18.65 -13.76
C GLU A 186 42.25 19.97 -14.25
N VAL A 187 42.82 21.11 -13.85
CA VAL A 187 42.36 22.44 -14.30
C VAL A 187 43.01 22.79 -15.63
N VAL A 188 42.19 23.01 -16.66
CA VAL A 188 42.60 23.28 -18.03
C VAL A 188 41.89 24.52 -18.60
N ASP A 189 42.56 25.20 -19.53
CA ASP A 189 41.97 26.34 -20.26
C ASP A 189 41.04 25.83 -21.38
N ILE A 190 39.88 26.47 -21.52
CA ILE A 190 38.90 26.15 -22.56
C ILE A 190 39.47 26.56 -23.91
N THR A 191 39.68 25.59 -24.78
CA THR A 191 40.16 25.81 -26.15
C THR A 191 39.05 25.57 -27.18
N LYS A 192 39.19 26.20 -28.35
CA LYS A 192 38.21 26.06 -29.43
C LYS A 192 38.18 24.61 -29.94
N GLY A 193 37.03 23.95 -29.79
CA GLY A 193 36.85 22.55 -30.22
C GLY A 193 37.22 21.50 -29.16
N MET A 194 37.47 21.93 -27.92
CA MET A 194 37.71 21.05 -26.78
C MET A 194 36.62 19.98 -26.65
N LYS A 195 37.05 18.74 -26.40
CA LYS A 195 36.18 17.57 -26.23
C LYS A 195 36.91 16.51 -25.39
N VAL A 196 36.15 15.66 -24.73
CA VAL A 196 36.66 14.51 -23.97
C VAL A 196 36.25 13.19 -24.64
N ASP A 197 36.71 12.06 -24.12
CA ASP A 197 36.46 10.74 -24.71
C ASP A 197 35.00 10.32 -24.53
N ARG A 198 34.34 9.93 -25.63
CA ARG A 198 32.91 9.56 -25.59
C ARG A 198 32.64 8.31 -24.74
N TYR A 199 33.59 7.40 -24.61
CA TYR A 199 33.37 6.07 -24.02
C TYR A 199 33.80 5.95 -22.55
N LYS A 200 34.49 6.97 -22.03
CA LYS A 200 34.94 7.06 -20.64
C LYS A 200 34.00 7.94 -19.82
N THR A 201 33.93 7.68 -18.52
CA THR A 201 33.22 8.52 -17.57
C THR A 201 34.08 9.74 -17.24
N HIS A 202 33.45 10.91 -17.22
CA HIS A 202 34.11 12.17 -16.96
C HIS A 202 33.43 12.95 -15.84
N ASP A 203 34.23 13.72 -15.11
CA ASP A 203 33.81 14.76 -14.17
C ASP A 203 34.22 16.13 -14.75
N ILE A 204 33.28 17.08 -14.83
CA ILE A 204 33.51 18.40 -15.41
C ILE A 204 32.95 19.47 -14.49
N GLU A 205 33.83 20.35 -14.01
CA GLU A 205 33.48 21.52 -13.21
C GLU A 205 33.93 22.82 -13.88
N ILE A 206 33.10 23.86 -13.79
CA ILE A 206 33.47 25.21 -14.22
C ILE A 206 34.27 25.87 -13.10
N VAL A 207 35.41 26.49 -13.42
CA VAL A 207 36.13 27.33 -12.46
C VAL A 207 35.50 28.72 -12.47
N ILE A 208 34.71 29.01 -11.44
CA ILE A 208 33.95 30.26 -11.32
C ILE A 208 34.87 31.38 -10.84
N ASP A 209 35.62 31.14 -9.76
CA ASP A 209 36.51 32.14 -9.20
C ASP A 209 37.71 31.51 -8.49
N ARG A 210 38.79 32.28 -8.35
CA ARG A 210 40.02 31.92 -7.66
C ARG A 210 40.41 33.07 -6.74
N LEU A 211 40.39 32.83 -5.44
CA LEU A 211 40.53 33.89 -4.45
C LEU A 211 41.28 33.40 -3.20
N MET A 212 41.94 34.35 -2.53
CA MET A 212 42.55 34.12 -1.22
C MET A 212 41.57 34.59 -0.17
N VAL A 213 41.20 33.70 0.75
CA VAL A 213 40.25 34.01 1.81
C VAL A 213 40.95 34.85 2.88
N LYS A 214 40.43 36.05 3.11
CA LYS A 214 40.87 37.03 4.10
C LYS A 214 39.66 37.85 4.53
N ASP A 215 39.63 38.27 5.79
CA ASP A 215 38.53 39.08 6.29
C ASP A 215 38.64 40.55 5.81
N THR A 216 38.10 40.84 4.62
CA THR A 216 38.00 42.20 4.06
C THR A 216 36.63 42.43 3.41
N GLU A 217 36.10 43.66 3.50
CA GLU A 217 34.79 44.02 2.93
C GLU A 217 34.70 43.79 1.40
N ASP A 218 35.79 43.98 0.66
CA ASP A 218 35.83 43.73 -0.78
C ASP A 218 35.74 42.24 -1.12
N LEU A 219 36.36 41.38 -0.32
CA LEU A 219 36.27 39.94 -0.50
C LEU A 219 34.86 39.45 -0.17
N ASP A 220 34.24 40.02 0.86
CA ASP A 220 32.90 39.67 1.32
C ASP A 220 31.86 39.78 0.18
N LYS A 221 31.89 40.88 -0.59
CA LYS A 221 31.03 41.08 -1.76
C LYS A 221 31.37 40.12 -2.90
N ARG A 222 32.66 40.00 -3.24
CA ARG A 222 33.12 39.12 -4.34
C ARG A 222 32.76 37.66 -4.07
N LEU A 223 32.98 37.17 -2.86
CA LEU A 223 32.63 35.81 -2.45
C LEU A 223 31.13 35.55 -2.60
N THR A 224 30.29 36.53 -2.26
CA THR A 224 28.83 36.43 -2.42
C THR A 224 28.43 36.30 -3.89
N GLU A 225 29.01 37.10 -4.79
CA GLU A 225 28.77 37.01 -6.23
C GLU A 225 29.26 35.68 -6.83
N SER A 226 30.43 35.21 -6.38
CA SER A 226 31.00 33.93 -6.81
C SER A 226 30.17 32.74 -6.34
N ILE A 227 29.66 32.75 -5.11
CA ILE A 227 28.71 31.73 -4.61
C ILE A 227 27.44 31.73 -5.45
N ASN A 228 26.83 32.89 -5.70
CA ASN A 228 25.62 32.99 -6.50
C ASN A 228 25.81 32.45 -7.93
N THR A 229 26.94 32.79 -8.56
CA THR A 229 27.28 32.32 -9.90
C THR A 229 27.54 30.81 -9.91
N ALA A 230 28.28 30.30 -8.91
CA ALA A 230 28.56 28.88 -8.79
C ALA A 230 27.28 28.06 -8.58
N MET A 231 26.39 28.50 -7.70
CA MET A 231 25.11 27.85 -7.46
C MET A 231 24.22 27.85 -8.70
N TYR A 232 24.15 28.97 -9.43
CA TYR A 232 23.37 29.04 -10.67
C TYR A 232 23.91 28.10 -11.75
N SER A 233 25.24 28.05 -11.94
CA SER A 233 25.87 27.19 -12.96
C SER A 233 25.96 25.71 -12.56
N GLY A 234 25.96 25.41 -11.27
CA GLY A 234 26.14 24.07 -10.70
C GLY A 234 24.86 23.40 -10.22
N ASP A 235 23.69 23.93 -10.61
CA ASP A 235 22.35 23.42 -10.21
C ASP A 235 22.22 23.34 -8.68
N ASP A 236 22.42 24.48 -8.01
CA ASP A 236 22.42 24.67 -6.56
C ASP A 236 23.50 23.91 -5.78
N VAL A 237 24.53 23.43 -6.48
CA VAL A 237 25.73 22.82 -5.91
C VAL A 237 26.98 23.65 -6.20
N LEU A 238 27.81 23.80 -5.18
CA LEU A 238 29.08 24.51 -5.16
C LEU A 238 30.17 23.55 -4.65
N MET A 239 31.36 23.64 -5.22
CA MET A 239 32.55 22.94 -4.78
C MET A 239 33.65 23.94 -4.44
N VAL A 240 34.33 23.74 -3.31
CA VAL A 240 35.49 24.53 -2.90
C VAL A 240 36.69 23.61 -2.79
N LEU A 241 37.76 23.97 -3.51
CA LEU A 241 39.02 23.25 -3.52
C LEU A 241 40.14 24.17 -3.06
N GLU A 242 40.90 23.75 -2.05
CA GLU A 242 42.13 24.43 -1.64
C GLU A 242 43.26 24.19 -2.67
N GLU A 243 44.01 25.25 -2.98
CA GLU A 243 45.11 25.18 -3.94
C GLU A 243 46.24 24.25 -3.42
N GLY A 244 46.46 23.13 -4.10
CA GLY A 244 47.47 22.13 -3.75
C GLY A 244 46.93 20.88 -3.06
N GLU A 245 45.67 20.87 -2.65
CA GLU A 245 44.99 19.66 -2.16
C GLU A 245 44.15 18.99 -3.25
N SER A 246 43.81 17.71 -3.03
CA SER A 246 42.90 16.94 -3.89
C SER A 246 41.49 16.80 -3.30
N THR A 247 41.35 17.08 -2.00
CA THR A 247 40.15 17.02 -1.19
C THR A 247 39.22 18.19 -1.52
N VAL A 248 38.05 17.87 -2.08
CA VAL A 248 37.02 18.88 -2.39
C VAL A 248 36.01 18.94 -1.27
N ARG A 249 35.64 20.15 -0.86
CA ARG A 249 34.51 20.39 0.04
C ARG A 249 33.29 20.81 -0.77
N TYR A 250 32.16 20.17 -0.50
CA TYR A 250 30.92 20.46 -1.19
C TYR A 250 29.97 21.32 -0.35
N PHE A 251 29.23 22.19 -1.02
CA PHE A 251 28.17 22.99 -0.46
C PHE A 251 26.95 22.93 -1.41
N SER A 252 25.75 22.90 -0.86
CA SER A 252 24.52 22.82 -1.64
C SER A 252 23.39 23.51 -0.90
N ARG A 253 22.48 24.13 -1.66
CA ARG A 253 21.22 24.65 -1.10
C ARG A 253 20.24 23.51 -0.83
N ASP A 254 20.31 22.47 -1.64
CA ASP A 254 19.59 21.21 -1.44
C ASP A 254 20.34 20.29 -0.46
N LEU A 255 19.64 19.28 0.05
CA LEU A 255 20.22 18.26 0.92
C LEU A 255 21.31 17.49 0.16
N MET A 256 22.52 17.47 0.70
CA MET A 256 23.68 16.88 0.03
C MET A 256 24.56 16.08 0.99
N CYS A 257 25.15 15.01 0.47
CA CYS A 257 26.17 14.25 1.17
C CYS A 257 27.51 15.02 1.13
N PRO A 258 28.12 15.34 2.28
CA PRO A 258 29.34 16.15 2.33
C PRO A 258 30.53 15.47 1.63
N THR A 259 30.56 14.14 1.59
CA THR A 259 31.68 13.36 1.04
C THR A 259 31.53 13.04 -0.44
N THR A 260 30.35 12.57 -0.86
CA THR A 260 30.13 12.06 -2.23
C THR A 260 29.49 13.07 -3.17
N GLY A 261 28.90 14.13 -2.60
CA GLY A 261 28.18 15.16 -3.32
C GLY A 261 26.91 14.72 -4.06
N ILE A 262 26.33 13.59 -3.63
CA ILE A 262 24.96 13.19 -3.97
C ILE A 262 23.99 14.17 -3.31
N SER A 263 23.02 14.67 -4.08
CA SER A 263 21.95 15.53 -3.59
C SER A 263 20.58 14.85 -3.64
N TYR A 264 19.74 15.17 -2.67
CA TYR A 264 18.32 14.79 -2.63
C TYR A 264 17.47 16.04 -2.85
N PRO A 265 16.34 15.92 -3.58
CA PRO A 265 15.38 17.01 -3.64
C PRO A 265 14.81 17.30 -2.25
N VAL A 266 14.36 18.54 -2.05
CA VAL A 266 13.66 18.94 -0.83
C VAL A 266 12.51 17.96 -0.53
N PRO A 267 12.42 17.42 0.70
CA PRO A 267 11.43 16.42 1.02
C PRO A 267 10.03 17.01 1.04
N GLU A 268 9.13 16.41 0.27
CA GLU A 268 7.69 16.67 0.30
C GLU A 268 6.97 15.40 0.79
N PRO A 269 5.73 15.49 1.29
CA PRO A 269 4.95 14.31 1.64
C PRO A 269 4.85 13.29 0.48
N ASN A 270 4.84 13.78 -0.76
CA ASN A 270 4.81 12.94 -1.96
C ASN A 270 6.10 12.14 -2.20
N THR A 271 7.24 12.59 -1.66
CA THR A 271 8.52 11.85 -1.68
C THR A 271 8.41 10.53 -0.91
N PHE A 272 7.51 10.45 0.07
CA PHE A 272 7.27 9.26 0.90
C PHE A 272 6.04 8.46 0.47
N SER A 273 5.43 8.80 -0.67
CA SER A 273 4.24 8.14 -1.19
C SER A 273 4.60 7.12 -2.28
N PHE A 274 4.30 5.84 -2.02
CA PHE A 274 4.40 4.79 -3.04
C PHE A 274 3.31 4.89 -4.12
N ASN A 275 2.35 5.81 -3.99
CA ASN A 275 1.35 6.12 -5.02
C ASN A 275 1.80 7.26 -5.94
N SER A 276 2.89 7.97 -5.60
CA SER A 276 3.43 9.09 -6.38
C SER A 276 4.68 8.69 -7.15
N PRO A 277 4.86 9.13 -8.41
CA PRO A 277 6.11 8.91 -9.15
C PRO A 277 7.35 9.44 -8.41
N LYS A 278 7.20 10.48 -7.56
CA LYS A 278 8.30 11.05 -6.78
C LYS A 278 8.86 10.07 -5.73
N GLY A 279 7.99 9.29 -5.08
CA GLY A 279 8.38 8.39 -3.99
C GLY A 279 8.37 6.90 -4.33
N MET A 280 7.67 6.49 -5.40
CA MET A 280 7.51 5.07 -5.71
C MET A 280 8.79 4.44 -6.27
N CYS A 281 9.05 3.19 -5.86
CA CYS A 281 10.08 2.35 -6.47
C CYS A 281 9.81 2.19 -7.98
N PRO A 282 10.77 2.54 -8.87
CA PRO A 282 10.57 2.47 -10.32
C PRO A 282 10.46 1.02 -10.83
N ASN A 283 11.08 0.06 -10.15
CA ASN A 283 11.06 -1.34 -10.60
C ASN A 283 9.68 -2.00 -10.41
N CYS A 284 8.98 -1.70 -9.30
CA CYS A 284 7.67 -2.28 -9.01
C CYS A 284 6.51 -1.27 -9.12
N ASN A 285 6.77 -0.04 -9.55
CA ASN A 285 5.78 1.04 -9.63
C ASN A 285 4.94 1.21 -8.35
N GLY A 286 5.62 1.12 -7.20
CA GLY A 286 5.01 1.26 -5.87
C GLY A 286 4.18 0.07 -5.40
N LEU A 287 4.25 -1.10 -6.05
CA LEU A 287 3.50 -2.30 -5.64
C LEU A 287 4.20 -3.11 -4.53
N GLY A 288 5.53 -2.99 -4.42
CA GLY A 288 6.36 -3.77 -3.49
C GLY A 288 6.61 -5.23 -3.93
N HIS A 289 5.91 -5.69 -4.96
CA HIS A 289 6.07 -7.01 -5.54
C HIS A 289 6.12 -6.92 -7.05
N ILE A 290 6.80 -7.89 -7.66
CA ILE A 290 6.81 -8.08 -9.11
C ILE A 290 6.27 -9.48 -9.41
N TYR A 291 5.83 -9.66 -10.65
CA TYR A 291 5.46 -10.97 -11.16
C TYR A 291 6.63 -11.51 -11.96
N GLU A 292 7.19 -12.62 -11.51
CA GLU A 292 8.27 -13.33 -12.22
C GLU A 292 7.72 -14.63 -12.79
N VAL A 293 8.18 -14.98 -13.99
CA VAL A 293 7.75 -16.21 -14.66
C VAL A 293 8.30 -17.42 -13.89
N ASN A 294 7.43 -18.37 -13.56
CA ASN A 294 7.82 -19.60 -12.88
C ASN A 294 7.86 -20.76 -13.86
N GLU A 295 9.04 -21.33 -14.05
CA GLU A 295 9.29 -22.48 -14.93
C GLU A 295 8.47 -23.73 -14.55
N ASN A 296 8.29 -24.00 -13.26
CA ASN A 296 7.49 -25.13 -12.80
C ASN A 296 6.00 -24.96 -13.13
N LYS A 297 5.51 -23.74 -13.36
CA LYS A 297 4.15 -23.51 -13.84
C LYS A 297 4.04 -23.62 -15.36
N ILE A 298 5.13 -23.34 -16.09
CA ILE A 298 5.20 -23.56 -17.54
C ILE A 298 5.26 -25.06 -17.85
N PHE A 299 6.06 -25.80 -17.08
CA PHE A 299 6.27 -27.25 -17.21
C PHE A 299 5.78 -27.98 -15.94
N PRO A 300 4.46 -28.06 -15.69
CA PRO A 300 3.92 -28.62 -14.44
C PRO A 300 4.21 -30.12 -14.28
N ASP A 301 4.23 -30.86 -15.39
CA ASP A 301 4.64 -32.27 -15.42
C ASP A 301 5.73 -32.46 -16.46
N LYS A 302 6.98 -32.60 -15.97
CA LYS A 302 8.14 -32.77 -16.84
C LYS A 302 8.23 -34.15 -17.51
N LYS A 303 7.32 -35.08 -17.18
CA LYS A 303 7.21 -36.40 -17.84
C LYS A 303 6.38 -36.34 -19.11
N LEU A 304 5.56 -35.31 -19.31
CA LEU A 304 4.80 -35.13 -20.54
C LEU A 304 5.73 -34.68 -21.67
N SER A 305 5.37 -35.03 -22.91
CA SER A 305 6.07 -34.55 -24.09
C SER A 305 5.52 -33.20 -24.54
N ILE A 306 6.31 -32.43 -25.31
CA ILE A 306 5.83 -31.17 -25.90
C ILE A 306 4.58 -31.40 -26.75
N LYS A 307 4.50 -32.53 -27.46
CA LYS A 307 3.36 -32.87 -28.33
C LYS A 307 2.05 -33.01 -27.56
N SER A 308 2.10 -33.60 -26.37
CA SER A 308 0.96 -33.88 -25.50
C SER A 308 0.69 -32.76 -24.48
N GLY A 309 1.13 -31.53 -24.78
CA GLY A 309 0.85 -30.38 -23.94
C GLY A 309 1.77 -30.21 -22.73
N GLY A 310 2.99 -30.77 -22.75
CA GLY A 310 3.99 -30.56 -21.71
C GLY A 310 4.41 -29.10 -21.49
N ILE A 311 4.09 -28.22 -22.44
CA ILE A 311 4.21 -26.76 -22.32
C ILE A 311 2.82 -26.17 -22.06
N ALA A 312 2.48 -25.98 -20.78
CA ALA A 312 1.14 -25.58 -20.37
C ALA A 312 0.62 -24.26 -21.01
N PRO A 313 1.45 -23.22 -21.25
CA PRO A 313 1.01 -22.00 -21.96
C PRO A 313 0.58 -22.23 -23.42
N LEU A 314 1.18 -23.20 -24.11
CA LEU A 314 0.92 -23.47 -25.54
C LEU A 314 -0.16 -24.55 -25.74
N GLY A 315 -0.34 -25.43 -24.75
CA GLY A 315 -1.25 -26.57 -24.81
C GLY A 315 -0.77 -27.65 -25.78
N ASP A 316 -1.69 -28.51 -26.20
CA ASP A 316 -1.39 -29.61 -27.14
C ASP A 316 -0.90 -29.11 -28.50
N TYR A 317 -0.16 -29.97 -29.20
CA TYR A 317 0.39 -29.66 -30.52
C TYR A 317 -0.67 -29.15 -31.51
N LYS A 318 -0.37 -28.01 -32.10
CA LYS A 318 -1.16 -27.40 -33.19
C LYS A 318 -0.20 -26.93 -34.28
N LYS A 319 -0.66 -26.91 -35.54
CA LYS A 319 0.10 -26.33 -36.67
C LYS A 319 0.14 -24.79 -36.55
N SER A 320 0.88 -24.28 -35.57
CA SER A 320 1.05 -22.85 -35.30
C SER A 320 2.49 -22.42 -35.58
N TRP A 321 2.70 -21.11 -35.71
CA TRP A 321 4.05 -20.55 -35.87
C TRP A 321 4.97 -20.89 -34.69
N ALA A 322 4.44 -20.88 -33.46
CA ALA A 322 5.21 -21.23 -32.26
C ALA A 322 5.73 -22.67 -32.29
N PHE A 323 4.88 -23.65 -32.65
CA PHE A 323 5.32 -25.05 -32.77
C PHE A 323 6.34 -25.25 -33.90
N LYS A 324 6.25 -24.50 -35.01
CA LYS A 324 7.27 -24.54 -36.08
C LYS A 324 8.65 -24.05 -35.61
N GLN A 325 8.68 -23.01 -34.76
CA GLN A 325 9.93 -22.54 -34.16
C GLN A 325 10.49 -23.60 -33.21
N ILE A 326 9.65 -24.21 -32.38
CA ILE A 326 10.05 -25.32 -31.49
C ILE A 326 10.58 -26.52 -32.31
N GLU A 327 9.96 -26.88 -33.43
CA GLU A 327 10.45 -27.91 -34.35
C GLU A 327 11.85 -27.58 -34.89
N THR A 328 12.12 -26.30 -35.18
CA THR A 328 13.41 -25.83 -35.67
C THR A 328 14.47 -25.90 -34.56
N ILE A 329 14.12 -25.51 -33.33
CA ILE A 329 14.98 -25.65 -32.15
C ILE A 329 15.28 -27.13 -31.86
N ALA A 330 14.26 -28.00 -32.00
CA ALA A 330 14.38 -29.44 -31.85
C ALA A 330 15.40 -30.05 -32.82
N GLN A 331 15.40 -29.60 -34.08
CA GLN A 331 16.38 -30.02 -35.07
C GLN A 331 17.80 -29.52 -34.79
N ARG A 332 17.95 -28.32 -34.20
CA ARG A 332 19.26 -27.74 -33.86
C ARG A 332 19.96 -28.45 -32.70
N TYR A 333 19.18 -28.83 -31.69
CA TYR A 333 19.67 -29.39 -30.44
C TYR A 333 19.42 -30.91 -30.29
N ASP A 334 19.00 -31.56 -31.39
CA ASP A 334 18.85 -33.01 -31.51
C ASP A 334 17.88 -33.64 -30.49
N PHE A 335 16.69 -33.07 -30.35
CA PHE A 335 15.57 -33.67 -29.61
C PHE A 335 14.30 -33.73 -30.46
N LYS A 336 13.29 -34.51 -30.04
CA LYS A 336 11.99 -34.59 -30.72
C LYS A 336 10.88 -34.02 -29.84
N ILE A 337 9.83 -33.51 -30.48
CA ILE A 337 8.64 -32.97 -29.80
C ILE A 337 7.86 -34.07 -29.05
N THR A 338 8.08 -35.33 -29.41
CA THR A 338 7.53 -36.49 -28.69
C THR A 338 8.29 -36.87 -27.44
N ASP A 339 9.48 -36.31 -27.24
CA ASP A 339 10.31 -36.65 -26.08
C ASP A 339 9.76 -35.93 -24.82
N PRO A 340 9.84 -36.57 -23.64
CA PRO A 340 9.50 -35.94 -22.37
C PRO A 340 10.31 -34.65 -22.13
N ILE A 341 9.71 -33.67 -21.42
CA ILE A 341 10.41 -32.42 -21.08
C ILE A 341 11.73 -32.65 -20.32
N ASN A 342 11.80 -33.68 -19.46
CA ASN A 342 13.02 -34.04 -18.73
C ASN A 342 14.18 -34.51 -19.62
N ASP A 343 13.89 -35.00 -20.82
CA ASP A 343 14.91 -35.56 -21.73
C ASP A 343 15.46 -34.48 -22.69
N ILE A 344 14.93 -33.25 -22.62
CA ILE A 344 15.37 -32.12 -23.45
C ILE A 344 16.71 -31.59 -22.93
N PRO A 345 17.72 -31.37 -23.79
CA PRO A 345 18.99 -30.79 -23.37
C PRO A 345 18.84 -29.41 -22.72
N ASP A 346 19.60 -29.13 -21.65
CA ASP A 346 19.53 -27.86 -20.91
C ASP A 346 19.71 -26.62 -21.81
N LYS A 347 20.62 -26.71 -22.79
CA LYS A 347 20.84 -25.62 -23.77
C LYS A 347 19.59 -25.36 -24.62
N ALA A 348 18.87 -26.41 -25.01
CA ALA A 348 17.62 -26.27 -25.75
C ALA A 348 16.52 -25.69 -24.86
N MET A 349 16.44 -26.12 -23.59
CA MET A 349 15.51 -25.57 -22.62
C MET A 349 15.71 -24.07 -22.41
N MET A 350 16.97 -23.63 -22.29
CA MET A 350 17.31 -22.20 -22.19
C MET A 350 16.83 -21.40 -23.41
N VAL A 351 17.00 -21.92 -24.63
CA VAL A 351 16.51 -21.29 -25.86
C VAL A 351 14.98 -21.28 -25.91
N LEU A 352 14.30 -22.32 -25.42
CA LEU A 352 12.84 -22.35 -25.33
C LEU A 352 12.31 -21.32 -24.32
N LEU A 353 12.97 -21.13 -23.19
CA LEU A 353 12.54 -20.20 -22.14
C LEU A 353 12.88 -18.75 -22.46
N HIS A 354 14.13 -18.47 -22.84
CA HIS A 354 14.68 -17.11 -22.98
C HIS A 354 14.83 -16.64 -24.42
N GLY A 355 14.60 -17.52 -25.40
CA GLY A 355 14.73 -17.19 -26.81
C GLY A 355 16.15 -17.34 -27.33
N GLY A 356 16.30 -17.13 -28.64
CA GLY A 356 17.59 -17.22 -29.32
C GLY A 356 17.53 -16.71 -30.75
N HIS A 357 18.62 -16.08 -31.19
CA HIS A 357 18.83 -15.63 -32.56
C HIS A 357 20.04 -16.38 -33.13
N GLU A 358 19.80 -17.50 -33.80
CA GLU A 358 20.86 -18.34 -34.37
C GLU A 358 20.47 -18.77 -35.78
N SER A 359 21.40 -18.66 -36.73
CA SER A 359 21.26 -19.23 -38.08
C SER A 359 22.10 -20.49 -38.19
N PHE A 360 21.51 -21.58 -38.69
CA PHE A 360 22.21 -22.85 -38.87
C PHE A 360 21.78 -23.53 -40.17
N GLU A 361 22.70 -24.28 -40.78
CA GLU A 361 22.46 -25.00 -42.03
C GLU A 361 22.19 -26.47 -41.74
N ILE A 362 21.15 -27.02 -42.35
CA ILE A 362 20.85 -28.45 -42.29
C ILE A 362 20.84 -29.04 -43.71
N ASP A 363 21.51 -30.17 -43.89
CA ASP A 363 21.48 -30.92 -45.14
C ASP A 363 20.12 -31.59 -45.34
N SER A 364 19.38 -31.17 -46.38
CA SER A 364 18.09 -31.78 -46.71
C SER A 364 18.30 -33.11 -47.43
N LYS A 365 18.16 -34.23 -46.71
CA LYS A 365 18.30 -35.61 -47.25
C LYS A 365 17.43 -35.92 -48.48
N THR A 366 16.35 -35.18 -48.71
CA THR A 366 15.40 -35.36 -49.81
C THR A 366 15.70 -34.56 -51.09
N LEU A 367 16.57 -33.53 -51.03
CA LEU A 367 16.76 -32.59 -52.14
C LEU A 367 18.23 -32.32 -52.50
N GLY A 368 19.20 -32.81 -51.71
CA GLY A 368 20.63 -32.60 -51.99
C GLY A 368 21.08 -31.13 -51.88
N VAL A 369 20.28 -30.27 -51.23
CA VAL A 369 20.55 -28.84 -51.04
C VAL A 369 20.60 -28.52 -49.54
N LYS A 370 21.56 -27.68 -49.13
CA LYS A 370 21.65 -27.10 -47.78
C LYS A 370 20.55 -26.07 -47.58
N ARG A 371 19.71 -26.26 -46.56
CA ARG A 371 18.69 -25.27 -46.18
C ARG A 371 19.17 -24.49 -44.98
N ASN A 372 19.09 -23.16 -45.08
CA ASN A 372 19.45 -22.26 -43.99
C ASN A 372 18.20 -21.99 -43.16
N TYR A 373 18.24 -22.44 -41.90
CA TYR A 373 17.20 -22.17 -40.93
C TYR A 373 17.67 -21.04 -40.01
N LYS A 374 16.76 -20.13 -39.70
CA LYS A 374 16.99 -19.05 -38.73
C LYS A 374 16.04 -19.26 -37.56
N ILE A 375 16.60 -19.46 -36.39
CA ILE A 375 15.88 -19.35 -35.12
C ILE A 375 15.76 -17.86 -34.84
N ASP A 376 14.52 -17.38 -34.85
CA ASP A 376 14.17 -16.02 -34.48
C ASP A 376 13.02 -16.12 -33.48
N TYR A 377 13.37 -16.56 -32.27
CA TYR A 377 12.40 -16.96 -31.25
C TYR A 377 12.60 -16.13 -29.99
N GLU A 378 11.52 -15.49 -29.53
CA GLU A 378 11.54 -14.59 -28.38
C GLU A 378 11.66 -15.32 -27.03
N GLY A 379 11.28 -16.61 -26.97
CA GLY A 379 11.23 -17.39 -25.73
C GLY A 379 9.88 -17.30 -25.01
N ILE A 380 9.47 -18.41 -24.39
CA ILE A 380 8.18 -18.53 -23.70
C ILE A 380 8.10 -17.56 -22.51
N SER A 381 9.20 -17.38 -21.76
CA SER A 381 9.24 -16.51 -20.59
C SER A 381 9.05 -15.04 -20.97
N HIS A 382 9.77 -14.58 -22.01
CA HIS A 382 9.61 -13.23 -22.54
C HIS A 382 8.21 -13.01 -23.11
N PHE A 383 7.66 -13.99 -23.85
CA PHE A 383 6.29 -13.90 -24.34
C PHE A 383 5.29 -13.72 -23.19
N ILE A 384 5.34 -14.55 -22.15
CA ILE A 384 4.43 -14.45 -20.99
C ILE A 384 4.58 -13.09 -20.31
N LYS A 385 5.82 -12.62 -20.12
CA LYS A 385 6.10 -11.32 -19.51
C LYS A 385 5.52 -10.17 -20.33
N ASN A 386 5.74 -10.16 -21.65
CA ASN A 386 5.19 -9.15 -22.55
C ASN A 386 3.65 -9.18 -22.55
N GLN A 387 3.03 -10.36 -22.57
CA GLN A 387 1.57 -10.49 -22.47
C GLN A 387 1.02 -9.99 -21.12
N PHE A 388 1.79 -10.09 -20.04
CA PHE A 388 1.39 -9.54 -18.75
C PHE A 388 1.47 -8.00 -18.71
N GLU A 389 2.55 -7.44 -19.25
CA GLU A 389 2.83 -6.00 -19.19
C GLU A 389 1.99 -5.22 -20.23
N GLU A 390 2.02 -5.64 -21.49
CA GLU A 390 1.54 -4.85 -22.63
C GLU A 390 0.14 -5.21 -23.14
N ALA A 391 -0.39 -6.40 -22.81
CA ALA A 391 -1.67 -6.83 -23.41
C ALA A 391 -2.83 -5.89 -23.03
N GLY A 392 -3.63 -5.49 -24.02
CA GLY A 392 -4.81 -4.64 -23.80
C GLY A 392 -5.98 -5.35 -23.09
N SER A 393 -5.99 -6.68 -23.08
CA SER A 393 -7.11 -7.47 -22.51
C SER A 393 -6.81 -8.00 -21.11
N THR A 394 -7.77 -7.83 -20.19
CA THR A 394 -7.70 -8.38 -18.82
C THR A 394 -7.67 -9.90 -18.77
N SER A 395 -8.26 -10.59 -19.76
CA SER A 395 -8.23 -12.07 -19.80
C SER A 395 -6.83 -12.59 -20.10
N ILE A 396 -6.12 -11.93 -21.02
CA ILE A 396 -4.74 -12.27 -21.39
C ILE A 396 -3.80 -12.01 -20.21
N LYS A 397 -3.92 -10.87 -19.52
CA LYS A 397 -3.13 -10.60 -18.31
C LYS A 397 -3.38 -11.64 -17.21
N ARG A 398 -4.63 -12.10 -17.05
CA ARG A 398 -4.98 -13.15 -16.08
C ARG A 398 -4.37 -14.50 -16.46
N TRP A 399 -4.39 -14.84 -17.74
CA TRP A 399 -3.72 -16.04 -18.28
C TRP A 399 -2.21 -15.98 -18.07
N ALA A 400 -1.54 -14.87 -18.42
CA ALA A 400 -0.10 -14.73 -18.20
C ALA A 400 0.24 -14.87 -16.70
N LYS A 401 -0.54 -14.21 -15.85
CA LYS A 401 -0.39 -14.25 -14.38
C LYS A 401 -0.47 -15.67 -13.80
N SER A 402 -1.21 -16.61 -14.39
CA SER A 402 -1.27 -17.98 -13.85
C SER A 402 0.05 -18.74 -13.96
N TYR A 403 0.97 -18.31 -14.83
CA TYR A 403 2.30 -18.89 -15.00
C TYR A 403 3.40 -18.12 -14.28
N MET A 404 3.03 -17.13 -13.46
CA MET A 404 3.95 -16.27 -12.75
C MET A 404 3.81 -16.45 -11.24
N ASP A 405 4.90 -16.25 -10.51
CA ASP A 405 4.91 -16.08 -9.07
C ASP A 405 4.92 -14.62 -8.69
N LYS A 406 4.25 -14.33 -7.58
CA LYS A 406 4.31 -13.02 -6.94
C LYS A 406 5.50 -13.04 -5.99
N VAL A 407 6.58 -12.37 -6.37
CA VAL A 407 7.80 -12.26 -5.56
C VAL A 407 7.94 -10.85 -4.98
N VAL A 408 8.62 -10.74 -3.84
CA VAL A 408 8.96 -9.44 -3.26
C VAL A 408 9.92 -8.72 -4.21
N CYS A 409 9.70 -7.42 -4.44
CA CYS A 409 10.54 -6.65 -5.35
C CYS A 409 11.99 -6.60 -4.83
N PRO A 410 13.00 -7.07 -5.60
CA PRO A 410 14.39 -7.11 -5.12
C PRO A 410 15.02 -5.73 -4.96
N THR A 411 14.49 -4.70 -5.61
CA THR A 411 15.05 -3.34 -5.57
C THR A 411 14.67 -2.56 -4.30
N CYS A 412 13.46 -2.79 -3.79
CA CYS A 412 12.91 -2.08 -2.64
C CYS A 412 12.59 -3.01 -1.48
N GLU A 413 12.80 -4.32 -1.64
CA GLU A 413 12.58 -5.34 -0.61
C GLU A 413 11.16 -5.31 -0.01
N GLY A 414 10.17 -4.89 -0.80
CA GLY A 414 8.77 -4.79 -0.37
C GLY A 414 8.36 -3.44 0.24
N SER A 415 9.30 -2.52 0.46
CA SER A 415 9.02 -1.18 1.00
C SER A 415 8.24 -0.26 0.07
N ARG A 416 8.20 -0.58 -1.24
CA ARG A 416 7.48 0.16 -2.30
C ARG A 416 8.06 1.54 -2.64
N LEU A 417 9.06 2.00 -1.91
CA LEU A 417 9.65 3.33 -2.04
C LEU A 417 10.99 3.30 -2.77
N ARG A 418 11.45 4.47 -3.20
CA ARG A 418 12.80 4.67 -3.71
C ARG A 418 13.83 4.68 -2.58
N LYS A 419 15.09 4.45 -2.92
CA LYS A 419 16.20 4.38 -1.96
C LYS A 419 16.37 5.70 -1.21
N GLU A 420 16.28 6.82 -1.92
CA GLU A 420 16.37 8.17 -1.36
C GLU A 420 15.33 8.38 -0.25
N SER A 421 14.08 7.96 -0.47
CA SER A 421 12.99 8.10 0.51
C SER A 421 13.20 7.23 1.76
N LEU A 422 13.85 6.06 1.62
CA LEU A 422 14.14 5.14 2.73
C LEU A 422 15.30 5.62 3.59
N ASN A 423 16.08 6.58 3.11
CA ASN A 423 17.23 7.13 3.81
C ASN A 423 16.90 8.40 4.60
N PHE A 424 15.62 8.74 4.73
CA PHE A 424 15.15 9.66 5.76
C PHE A 424 14.77 8.86 7.01
N LYS A 425 15.23 9.33 8.17
CA LYS A 425 15.01 8.67 9.45
C LYS A 425 14.41 9.60 10.50
N ILE A 426 13.62 9.02 11.38
CA ILE A 426 13.16 9.61 12.63
C ILE A 426 13.48 8.59 13.72
N ASP A 427 14.24 9.01 14.73
CA ASP A 427 14.66 8.13 15.82
C ASP A 427 15.27 6.80 15.29
N GLU A 428 16.24 6.96 14.38
CA GLU A 428 16.95 5.92 13.64
C GLU A 428 16.13 5.02 12.69
N LYS A 429 14.81 5.16 12.62
CA LYS A 429 13.94 4.35 11.75
C LYS A 429 13.46 5.10 10.51
N ASN A 430 13.38 4.39 9.38
CA ASN A 430 12.78 4.92 8.16
C ASN A 430 11.26 4.67 8.11
N ILE A 431 10.57 5.33 7.16
CA ILE A 431 9.11 5.24 7.06
C ILE A 431 8.60 3.83 6.75
N ALA A 432 9.36 3.05 5.97
CA ALA A 432 8.96 1.68 5.63
C ALA A 432 9.09 0.75 6.82
N GLU A 433 10.16 0.88 7.61
CA GLU A 433 10.35 0.14 8.86
C GLU A 433 9.19 0.38 9.81
N LEU A 434 8.79 1.64 10.02
CA LEU A 434 7.62 1.97 10.84
C LEU A 434 6.32 1.40 10.27
N ALA A 435 6.17 1.41 8.94
CA ALA A 435 4.99 0.83 8.30
C ALA A 435 4.94 -0.70 8.38
N HIS A 436 6.06 -1.35 8.65
CA HIS A 436 6.17 -2.81 8.81
C HIS A 436 5.97 -3.30 10.24
N LEU A 437 6.14 -2.42 11.25
CA LEU A 437 5.81 -2.73 12.64
C LEU A 437 4.33 -3.08 12.79
N ASP A 438 4.04 -3.95 13.74
CA ASP A 438 2.67 -4.19 14.19
C ASP A 438 2.14 -2.93 14.90
N ILE A 439 0.82 -2.69 14.89
CA ILE A 439 0.22 -1.47 15.48
C ILE A 439 0.62 -1.32 16.95
N SER A 440 0.74 -2.43 17.70
CA SER A 440 1.23 -2.42 19.09
C SER A 440 2.67 -1.91 19.23
N GLU A 441 3.58 -2.39 18.38
CA GLU A 441 4.98 -1.95 18.35
C GLU A 441 5.10 -0.51 17.87
N LEU A 442 4.27 -0.12 16.89
CA LEU A 442 4.20 1.25 16.39
C LEU A 442 3.72 2.21 17.48
N ALA A 443 2.73 1.81 18.29
CA ALA A 443 2.26 2.60 19.43
C ALA A 443 3.39 2.86 20.44
N GLN A 444 4.17 1.82 20.76
CA GLN A 444 5.34 1.93 21.63
C GLN A 444 6.41 2.84 21.05
N PHE A 445 6.65 2.78 19.73
CA PHE A 445 7.60 3.69 19.07
C PHE A 445 7.21 5.17 19.26
N PHE A 446 5.93 5.50 19.11
CA PHE A 446 5.42 6.87 19.29
C PHE A 446 5.29 7.29 20.77
N GLU A 447 5.47 6.37 21.72
CA GLU A 447 5.51 6.70 23.13
C GLU A 447 6.83 7.42 23.46
N GLY A 448 6.74 8.62 24.04
CA GLY A 448 7.92 9.45 24.35
C GLY A 448 8.66 10.02 23.14
N LEU A 449 8.23 9.79 21.89
CA LEU A 449 8.94 10.27 20.69
C LEU A 449 9.13 11.79 20.70
N ASN A 450 8.13 12.55 21.15
CA ASN A 450 8.22 14.00 21.22
C ASN A 450 9.34 14.51 22.15
N GLN A 451 9.80 13.69 23.11
CA GLN A 451 10.89 14.05 24.02
C GLN A 451 12.27 13.71 23.45
N ARG A 452 12.32 12.84 22.43
CA ARG A 452 13.55 12.41 21.74
C ARG A 452 13.88 13.29 20.53
N LEU A 453 12.96 14.16 20.11
CA LEU A 453 13.17 15.13 19.05
C LEU A 453 13.77 16.42 19.60
N GLU A 454 14.70 17.02 18.86
CA GLU A 454 15.44 18.22 19.30
C GLU A 454 15.04 19.49 18.54
N GLY A 455 15.00 20.62 19.26
CA GLY A 455 14.87 21.96 18.68
C GLY A 455 13.60 22.15 17.83
N ASN A 456 13.79 22.72 16.63
CA ASN A 456 12.67 23.03 15.72
C ASN A 456 11.91 21.78 15.22
N GLN A 457 12.55 20.59 15.21
CA GLN A 457 11.87 19.36 14.79
C GLN A 457 10.73 19.00 15.75
N GLN A 458 10.94 19.19 17.06
CA GLN A 458 9.95 18.89 18.09
C GLN A 458 8.68 19.74 17.89
N VAL A 459 8.84 21.05 17.75
CA VAL A 459 7.72 22.01 17.60
C VAL A 459 6.87 21.71 16.36
N ILE A 460 7.51 21.35 15.25
CA ILE A 460 6.80 21.06 13.99
C ILE A 460 6.11 19.69 14.04
N ALA A 461 6.70 18.72 14.74
CA ALA A 461 6.21 17.35 14.79
C ALA A 461 5.10 17.11 15.81
N GLU A 462 4.96 17.96 16.84
CA GLU A 462 4.08 17.74 17.99
C GLU A 462 2.62 17.41 17.60
N GLU A 463 1.97 18.27 16.82
CA GLU A 463 0.58 18.07 16.40
C GLU A 463 0.43 16.84 15.47
N ILE A 464 1.44 16.58 14.62
CA ILE A 464 1.42 15.42 13.71
C ILE A 464 1.53 14.12 14.53
N ILE A 465 2.41 14.07 15.52
CA ILE A 465 2.58 12.92 16.41
C ILE A 465 1.31 12.67 17.21
N LYS A 466 0.66 13.72 17.71
CA LYS A 466 -0.61 13.61 18.44
C LYS A 466 -1.69 12.95 17.60
N GLU A 467 -1.84 13.36 16.34
CA GLU A 467 -2.82 12.79 15.42
C GLU A 467 -2.51 11.32 15.07
N ILE A 468 -1.23 10.99 14.83
CA ILE A 468 -0.78 9.61 14.60
C ILE A 468 -1.10 8.73 15.80
N LYS A 469 -0.75 9.16 17.02
CA LYS A 469 -1.00 8.40 18.26
C LYS A 469 -2.49 8.17 18.47
N THR A 470 -3.31 9.17 18.23
CA THR A 470 -4.77 9.09 18.39
C THR A 470 -5.36 8.03 17.45
N ARG A 471 -4.93 8.00 16.19
CA ARG A 471 -5.38 7.00 15.21
C ARG A 471 -4.87 5.59 15.49
N ILE A 472 -3.62 5.47 15.94
CA ILE A 472 -3.06 4.19 16.40
C ILE A 472 -3.88 3.66 17.58
N GLN A 473 -4.23 4.52 18.54
CA GLN A 473 -5.03 4.14 19.70
C GLN A 473 -6.40 3.58 19.29
N PHE A 474 -7.09 4.22 18.34
CA PHE A 474 -8.37 3.69 17.86
C PHE A 474 -8.26 2.30 17.23
N LEU A 475 -7.14 1.99 16.54
CA LEU A 475 -6.90 0.64 16.02
C LEU A 475 -6.65 -0.37 17.15
N LEU A 476 -5.99 0.03 18.23
CA LEU A 476 -5.80 -0.82 19.43
C LEU A 476 -7.12 -1.06 20.15
N ASP A 477 -7.96 -0.03 20.27
CA ASP A 477 -9.27 -0.09 20.94
C ASP A 477 -10.21 -1.07 20.25
N VAL A 478 -10.14 -1.20 18.91
CA VAL A 478 -10.91 -2.20 18.15
C VAL A 478 -10.19 -3.55 18.00
N GLY A 479 -9.06 -3.78 18.68
CA GLY A 479 -8.35 -5.06 18.70
C GLY A 479 -7.62 -5.43 17.40
N LEU A 480 -7.00 -4.44 16.75
CA LEU A 480 -6.20 -4.64 15.52
C LEU A 480 -4.69 -4.45 15.77
N ASP A 481 -4.23 -4.79 16.97
CA ASP A 481 -2.86 -4.61 17.45
C ASP A 481 -1.80 -5.40 16.66
N TYR A 482 -2.20 -6.50 16.02
CA TYR A 482 -1.35 -7.43 15.25
C TYR A 482 -1.23 -7.08 13.75
N LEU A 483 -1.92 -6.03 13.29
CA LEU A 483 -1.80 -5.59 11.89
C LEU A 483 -0.60 -4.67 11.73
N SER A 484 0.00 -4.65 10.54
CA SER A 484 0.97 -3.61 10.16
C SER A 484 0.36 -2.64 9.16
N LEU A 485 0.87 -1.41 9.12
CA LEU A 485 0.36 -0.39 8.20
C LEU A 485 0.56 -0.76 6.72
N ASN A 486 1.61 -1.52 6.40
CA ASN A 486 1.91 -1.96 5.03
C ASN A 486 1.06 -3.16 4.58
N ARG A 487 0.27 -3.78 5.49
CA ARG A 487 -0.62 -4.91 5.15
C ARG A 487 -1.62 -4.48 4.08
N GLY A 488 -1.71 -5.28 3.02
CA GLY A 488 -2.58 -4.98 1.88
C GLY A 488 -4.06 -5.08 2.24
N SER A 489 -4.85 -4.12 1.77
CA SER A 489 -6.31 -4.09 1.97
C SER A 489 -7.03 -5.38 1.49
N LYS A 490 -6.49 -6.03 0.44
CA LYS A 490 -7.03 -7.28 -0.11
C LYS A 490 -6.86 -8.49 0.79
N SER A 491 -5.90 -8.47 1.71
CA SER A 491 -5.65 -9.59 2.63
C SER A 491 -6.35 -9.42 3.96
N LEU A 492 -7.21 -8.40 4.09
CA LEU A 492 -8.02 -8.19 5.28
C LEU A 492 -9.26 -9.08 5.23
N SER A 493 -9.63 -9.66 6.37
CA SER A 493 -10.94 -10.29 6.54
C SER A 493 -12.06 -9.23 6.51
N GLY A 494 -13.31 -9.67 6.33
CA GLY A 494 -14.47 -8.76 6.40
C GLY A 494 -14.53 -8.02 7.74
N GLY A 495 -14.37 -8.74 8.84
CA GLY A 495 -14.33 -8.17 10.19
C GLY A 495 -13.14 -7.23 10.43
N GLU A 496 -11.94 -7.56 9.93
CA GLU A 496 -10.79 -6.65 10.01
C GLU A 496 -11.05 -5.33 9.26
N ALA A 497 -11.58 -5.41 8.03
CA ALA A 497 -11.90 -4.23 7.24
C ALA A 497 -13.00 -3.37 7.89
N GLN A 498 -14.00 -4.02 8.51
CA GLN A 498 -15.07 -3.35 9.24
C GLN A 498 -14.54 -2.61 10.47
N ARG A 499 -13.70 -3.27 11.27
CA ARG A 499 -13.07 -2.67 12.48
C ARG A 499 -12.13 -1.52 12.14
N ILE A 500 -11.36 -1.62 11.05
CA ILE A 500 -10.56 -0.50 10.54
C ILE A 500 -11.47 0.69 10.20
N ARG A 501 -12.59 0.45 9.52
CA ARG A 501 -13.52 1.51 9.16
C ARG A 501 -14.14 2.14 10.41
N LEU A 502 -14.52 1.33 11.40
CA LEU A 502 -15.02 1.82 12.69
C LEU A 502 -13.98 2.72 13.38
N ALA A 503 -12.72 2.29 13.48
CA ALA A 503 -11.65 3.10 14.05
C ALA A 503 -11.46 4.43 13.30
N THR A 504 -11.49 4.41 11.96
CA THR A 504 -11.44 5.65 11.16
C THR A 504 -12.63 6.58 11.41
N GLN A 505 -13.84 6.03 11.62
CA GLN A 505 -15.02 6.84 11.92
C GLN A 505 -15.00 7.42 13.34
N ILE A 506 -14.47 6.70 14.32
CA ILE A 506 -14.26 7.25 15.66
C ILE A 506 -13.25 8.40 15.59
N GLY A 507 -12.19 8.25 14.77
CA GLY A 507 -11.19 9.28 14.58
C GLY A 507 -11.64 10.52 13.81
N SER A 508 -12.73 10.47 13.04
CA SER A 508 -13.27 11.67 12.38
C SER A 508 -14.03 12.60 13.34
N GLN A 509 -14.32 12.15 14.57
CA GLN A 509 -14.99 12.94 15.63
C GLN A 509 -16.27 13.65 15.16
N LEU A 510 -17.01 13.02 14.26
CA LEU A 510 -18.30 13.54 13.81
C LEU A 510 -19.33 13.44 14.94
N VAL A 511 -20.26 14.41 14.98
CA VAL A 511 -21.34 14.51 15.96
C VAL A 511 -22.67 14.64 15.21
N GLY A 512 -23.75 14.09 15.77
CA GLY A 512 -25.07 14.15 15.16
C GLY A 512 -25.22 13.26 13.92
N VAL A 513 -24.41 12.21 13.80
CA VAL A 513 -24.46 11.21 12.73
C VAL A 513 -25.20 9.96 13.22
N LEU A 514 -25.91 9.29 12.32
CA LEU A 514 -26.46 7.96 12.54
C LEU A 514 -25.53 6.91 11.95
N TYR A 515 -24.90 6.09 12.79
CA TYR A 515 -24.09 4.97 12.36
C TYR A 515 -24.90 3.69 12.32
N ILE A 516 -24.82 2.94 11.23
CA ILE A 516 -25.49 1.64 11.07
C ILE A 516 -24.46 0.56 10.80
N LEU A 517 -24.38 -0.46 11.66
CA LEU A 517 -23.38 -1.52 11.63
C LEU A 517 -24.02 -2.89 11.40
N ASP A 518 -23.38 -3.71 10.56
CA ASP A 518 -23.82 -5.06 10.21
C ASP A 518 -22.95 -6.11 10.92
N GLU A 519 -23.45 -6.70 12.00
CA GLU A 519 -22.81 -7.79 12.75
C GLU A 519 -21.31 -7.55 13.03
N PRO A 520 -20.94 -6.45 13.73
CA PRO A 520 -19.54 -6.06 13.97
C PRO A 520 -18.75 -7.06 14.82
N SER A 521 -19.41 -8.00 15.51
CA SER A 521 -18.74 -9.09 16.24
C SER A 521 -18.18 -10.18 15.32
N ILE A 522 -18.51 -10.18 14.02
CA ILE A 522 -18.06 -11.22 13.09
C ILE A 522 -16.54 -11.28 12.96
N GLY A 523 -16.01 -12.50 13.11
CA GLY A 523 -14.57 -12.75 13.04
C GLY A 523 -13.79 -12.09 14.18
N LEU A 524 -14.46 -11.77 15.29
CA LEU A 524 -13.86 -11.33 16.53
C LEU A 524 -13.90 -12.46 17.55
N HIS A 525 -12.83 -12.63 18.32
CA HIS A 525 -12.83 -13.56 19.44
C HIS A 525 -13.65 -12.98 20.61
N GLN A 526 -14.36 -13.82 21.39
CA GLN A 526 -15.23 -13.33 22.48
C GLN A 526 -14.50 -12.41 23.48
N ARG A 527 -13.21 -12.66 23.71
CA ARG A 527 -12.36 -11.82 24.58
C ARG A 527 -12.35 -10.36 24.15
N ASP A 528 -12.35 -10.10 22.84
CA ASP A 528 -12.17 -8.76 22.29
C ASP A 528 -13.52 -8.08 22.01
N ASN A 529 -14.63 -8.80 22.17
CA ASN A 529 -15.99 -8.28 22.03
C ASN A 529 -16.28 -7.13 23.03
N ASP A 530 -15.72 -7.21 24.24
CA ASP A 530 -15.84 -6.14 25.23
C ASP A 530 -15.26 -4.80 24.76
N ARG A 531 -14.13 -4.86 24.04
CA ARG A 531 -13.48 -3.65 23.52
C ARG A 531 -14.28 -3.04 22.36
N LEU A 532 -14.85 -3.89 21.50
CA LEU A 532 -15.74 -3.46 20.44
C LEU A 532 -16.95 -2.71 21.01
N ILE A 533 -17.63 -3.30 22.02
CA ILE A 533 -18.83 -2.69 22.60
C ILE A 533 -18.49 -1.35 23.25
N LYS A 534 -17.38 -1.25 24.00
CA LYS A 534 -16.89 0.03 24.54
C LYS A 534 -16.60 1.07 23.46
N SER A 535 -16.09 0.64 22.31
CA SER A 535 -15.83 1.54 21.18
C SER A 535 -17.14 2.08 20.57
N LEU A 536 -18.19 1.27 20.53
CA LEU A 536 -19.53 1.70 20.07
C LEU A 536 -20.22 2.61 21.08
N GLU A 537 -20.07 2.32 22.38
CA GLU A 537 -20.51 3.21 23.47
C GLU A 537 -19.81 4.57 23.38
N ALA A 538 -18.49 4.59 23.18
CA ALA A 538 -17.75 5.83 22.97
C ALA A 538 -18.23 6.60 21.74
N LEU A 539 -18.51 5.91 20.62
CA LEU A 539 -19.05 6.53 19.41
C LEU A 539 -20.43 7.18 19.67
N ARG A 540 -21.29 6.51 20.45
CA ARG A 540 -22.57 7.06 20.92
C ARG A 540 -22.35 8.28 21.81
N ASP A 541 -21.48 8.18 22.81
CA ASP A 541 -21.29 9.18 23.85
C ASP A 541 -20.68 10.50 23.32
N ILE A 542 -20.06 10.48 22.14
CA ILE A 542 -19.64 11.68 21.39
C ILE A 542 -20.86 12.52 20.91
N GLY A 543 -22.08 11.97 20.94
CA GLY A 543 -23.31 12.62 20.50
C GLY A 543 -23.82 12.06 19.17
N ASN A 544 -23.62 10.76 18.93
CA ASN A 544 -24.11 10.06 17.73
C ASN A 544 -25.15 9.01 18.09
N SER A 545 -26.00 8.66 17.13
CA SER A 545 -26.88 7.49 17.24
C SER A 545 -26.21 6.28 16.61
N VAL A 546 -26.29 5.12 17.25
CA VAL A 546 -25.67 3.89 16.73
C VAL A 546 -26.73 2.80 16.64
N ILE A 547 -26.97 2.27 15.44
CA ILE A 547 -27.82 1.10 15.20
C ILE A 547 -26.92 -0.07 14.82
N VAL A 548 -27.06 -1.19 15.52
CA VAL A 548 -26.29 -2.40 15.27
C VAL A 548 -27.24 -3.55 14.96
N VAL A 549 -27.04 -4.22 13.84
CA VAL A 549 -27.69 -5.51 13.57
C VAL A 549 -26.85 -6.61 14.20
N GLU A 550 -27.35 -7.27 15.25
CA GLU A 550 -26.57 -8.24 16.01
C GLU A 550 -27.37 -9.40 16.60
N HIS A 551 -26.62 -10.44 16.92
CA HIS A 551 -27.08 -11.68 17.54
C HIS A 551 -26.27 -12.03 18.80
N ASP A 552 -25.16 -11.35 19.04
CA ASP A 552 -24.33 -11.55 20.22
C ASP A 552 -25.05 -11.12 21.51
N ARG A 553 -24.94 -11.97 22.53
CA ARG A 553 -25.59 -11.76 23.83
C ARG A 553 -25.07 -10.52 24.54
N ASP A 554 -23.74 -10.33 24.58
CA ASP A 554 -23.11 -9.23 25.34
C ASP A 554 -23.45 -7.87 24.72
N MET A 555 -23.61 -7.81 23.39
CA MET A 555 -24.06 -6.63 22.67
C MET A 555 -25.53 -6.30 22.99
N ILE A 556 -26.42 -7.29 22.92
CA ILE A 556 -27.85 -7.10 23.21
C ILE A 556 -28.05 -6.64 24.65
N GLU A 557 -27.37 -7.27 25.61
CA GLU A 557 -27.50 -6.95 27.04
C GLU A 557 -26.96 -5.55 27.40
N ARG A 558 -26.01 -5.02 26.62
CA ARG A 558 -25.42 -3.67 26.80
C ARG A 558 -26.06 -2.57 25.97
N ALA A 559 -26.97 -2.90 25.06
CA ALA A 559 -27.68 -1.91 24.28
C ALA A 559 -28.50 -0.97 25.18
N ASP A 560 -28.72 0.26 24.73
CA ASP A 560 -29.69 1.15 25.36
C ASP A 560 -31.13 0.78 24.98
N HIS A 561 -31.32 0.22 23.78
CA HIS A 561 -32.64 -0.18 23.25
C HIS A 561 -32.49 -1.39 22.32
N VAL A 562 -33.46 -2.30 22.34
CA VAL A 562 -33.47 -3.52 21.53
C VAL A 562 -34.75 -3.61 20.72
N ILE A 563 -34.63 -3.95 19.45
CA ILE A 563 -35.74 -4.19 18.51
C ILE A 563 -35.61 -5.62 18.00
N ASP A 564 -36.56 -6.49 18.33
CA ASP A 564 -36.60 -7.88 17.88
C ASP A 564 -37.53 -8.02 16.66
N ILE A 565 -36.99 -8.49 15.55
CA ILE A 565 -37.73 -8.68 14.29
C ILE A 565 -37.96 -10.17 14.05
N GLY A 566 -39.21 -10.53 13.79
CA GLY A 566 -39.62 -11.91 13.58
C GLY A 566 -41.08 -12.01 13.15
N PRO A 567 -41.82 -13.06 13.56
CA PRO A 567 -41.40 -14.18 14.41
C PRO A 567 -40.58 -15.26 13.67
N ARG A 568 -40.54 -15.24 12.34
CA ARG A 568 -39.79 -16.22 11.51
C ARG A 568 -39.00 -15.51 10.41
N ALA A 569 -38.42 -16.28 9.50
CA ALA A 569 -37.68 -15.77 8.34
C ALA A 569 -38.56 -15.64 7.09
N GLY A 570 -38.12 -14.80 6.14
CA GLY A 570 -38.73 -14.62 4.83
C GLY A 570 -40.16 -14.10 4.93
N ARG A 571 -41.09 -14.70 4.18
CA ARG A 571 -42.50 -14.27 4.13
C ARG A 571 -43.23 -14.27 5.48
N HIS A 572 -42.71 -15.02 6.45
CA HIS A 572 -43.25 -15.18 7.80
C HIS A 572 -42.51 -14.34 8.87
N GLY A 573 -41.56 -13.52 8.44
CA GLY A 573 -40.96 -12.47 9.26
C GLY A 573 -41.51 -11.10 8.88
N GLY A 574 -40.71 -10.08 9.17
CA GLY A 574 -40.97 -8.70 8.78
C GLY A 574 -41.89 -7.94 9.74
N GLU A 575 -42.10 -8.46 10.95
CA GLU A 575 -42.88 -7.84 12.02
C GLU A 575 -41.96 -7.52 13.20
N ILE A 576 -42.28 -6.45 13.93
CA ILE A 576 -41.61 -6.13 15.21
C ILE A 576 -42.35 -6.89 16.30
N ILE A 577 -41.65 -7.81 16.96
CA ILE A 577 -42.26 -8.71 17.95
C ILE A 577 -41.96 -8.30 19.39
N SER A 578 -40.88 -7.54 19.62
CA SER A 578 -40.63 -6.83 20.88
C SER A 578 -39.74 -5.62 20.65
N GLU A 579 -39.91 -4.63 21.52
CA GLU A 579 -39.15 -3.38 21.51
C GLU A 579 -39.03 -2.85 22.95
N GLY A 580 -37.85 -2.37 23.36
CA GLY A 580 -37.65 -1.76 24.67
C GLY A 580 -36.22 -1.88 25.19
N LEU A 581 -36.06 -1.70 26.51
CA LEU A 581 -34.75 -1.89 27.16
C LEU A 581 -34.35 -3.38 27.14
N PRO A 582 -33.05 -3.73 27.12
CA PRO A 582 -32.64 -5.14 27.17
C PRO A 582 -33.20 -5.90 28.38
N LYS A 583 -33.35 -5.21 29.51
CA LYS A 583 -33.93 -5.78 30.75
C LYS A 583 -35.40 -6.14 30.62
N ASP A 584 -36.11 -5.55 29.67
CA ASP A 584 -37.53 -5.78 29.42
C ASP A 584 -37.76 -6.99 28.52
N LEU A 585 -36.72 -7.50 27.83
CA LEU A 585 -36.81 -8.70 27.00
C LEU A 585 -37.40 -9.90 27.76
N LYS A 586 -37.15 -10.00 29.07
CA LYS A 586 -37.72 -11.04 29.95
C LYS A 586 -39.26 -11.04 30.04
N ASN A 587 -39.90 -9.93 29.69
CA ASN A 587 -41.35 -9.79 29.74
C ASN A 587 -42.01 -10.25 28.42
N PHE A 588 -41.21 -10.55 27.40
CA PHE A 588 -41.70 -10.97 26.09
C PHE A 588 -41.47 -12.46 25.87
N ASN A 589 -42.41 -13.12 25.20
CA ASN A 589 -42.31 -14.53 24.80
C ASN A 589 -41.81 -14.65 23.35
N THR A 590 -40.62 -14.12 23.06
CA THR A 590 -39.97 -14.22 21.74
C THR A 590 -38.82 -15.22 21.76
N LEU A 591 -38.41 -15.69 20.57
CA LEU A 591 -37.28 -16.62 20.48
C LEU A 591 -36.00 -16.01 21.08
N THR A 592 -35.74 -14.74 20.80
CA THR A 592 -34.57 -14.03 21.31
C THR A 592 -34.61 -13.89 22.83
N ALA A 593 -35.76 -13.49 23.38
CA ALA A 593 -35.98 -13.41 24.82
C ALA A 593 -35.80 -14.77 25.51
N ASP A 594 -36.33 -15.85 24.94
CA ASP A 594 -36.20 -17.21 25.47
C ASP A 594 -34.72 -17.61 25.62
N TYR A 595 -33.87 -17.29 24.65
CA TYR A 595 -32.43 -17.62 24.71
C TYR A 595 -31.65 -16.71 25.66
N ILE A 596 -31.98 -15.42 25.74
CA ILE A 596 -31.29 -14.47 26.63
C ILE A 596 -31.60 -14.78 28.10
N THR A 597 -32.87 -15.07 28.40
CA THR A 597 -33.33 -15.40 29.76
C THR A 597 -32.95 -16.82 30.21
N GLY A 598 -32.55 -17.69 29.27
CA GLY A 598 -32.22 -19.09 29.54
C GLY A 598 -33.45 -20.01 29.59
N ALA A 599 -34.64 -19.55 29.21
CA ALA A 599 -35.80 -20.42 29.00
C ALA A 599 -35.56 -21.44 27.88
N ARG A 600 -34.70 -21.09 26.92
CA ARG A 600 -34.10 -22.01 25.94
C ARG A 600 -32.59 -21.91 25.99
N GLU A 601 -31.92 -23.03 25.75
CA GLU A 601 -30.47 -23.11 25.66
C GLU A 601 -30.03 -24.09 24.56
N ILE A 602 -28.82 -23.92 24.07
CA ILE A 602 -28.19 -24.90 23.17
C ILE A 602 -27.55 -25.98 24.05
N ALA A 603 -28.25 -27.10 24.22
CA ALA A 603 -27.80 -28.19 25.07
C ALA A 603 -26.42 -28.74 24.64
N VAL A 604 -25.53 -28.91 25.62
CA VAL A 604 -24.24 -29.57 25.40
C VAL A 604 -24.50 -31.07 25.20
N PRO A 605 -24.08 -31.69 24.08
CA PRO A 605 -24.34 -33.11 23.85
C PRO A 605 -23.73 -33.99 24.93
N GLU A 606 -24.53 -34.84 25.57
CA GLU A 606 -24.07 -35.81 26.59
C GLU A 606 -23.02 -36.77 26.02
N ASN A 607 -23.20 -37.18 24.75
CA ASN A 607 -22.31 -38.09 24.06
C ASN A 607 -21.68 -37.40 22.84
N ARG A 608 -20.35 -37.31 22.80
CA ARG A 608 -19.59 -36.81 21.65
C ARG A 608 -19.29 -37.92 20.65
N ARG A 609 -19.29 -37.60 19.35
CA ARG A 609 -18.98 -38.56 18.28
C ARG A 609 -17.54 -39.07 18.42
N LYS A 610 -17.35 -40.40 18.53
CA LYS A 610 -16.03 -41.03 18.65
C LYS A 610 -15.18 -40.95 17.36
N GLY A 611 -15.78 -40.61 16.21
CA GLY A 611 -15.11 -40.56 14.91
C GLY A 611 -15.04 -41.92 14.22
N ASN A 612 -14.47 -41.96 13.00
CA ASN A 612 -14.41 -43.16 12.18
C ASN A 612 -13.03 -43.86 12.18
N GLY A 613 -12.13 -43.45 13.07
CA GLY A 613 -10.76 -43.96 13.17
C GLY A 613 -9.78 -43.47 12.09
N LYS A 614 -10.26 -42.77 11.05
CA LYS A 614 -9.43 -42.17 10.01
C LYS A 614 -9.00 -40.76 10.42
N LYS A 615 -7.87 -40.29 9.90
CA LYS A 615 -7.30 -38.98 10.22
C LYS A 615 -6.64 -38.35 8.99
N ILE A 616 -6.66 -37.02 8.92
CA ILE A 616 -5.87 -36.23 7.97
C ILE A 616 -4.76 -35.56 8.76
N THR A 617 -3.52 -35.66 8.27
CA THR A 617 -2.39 -34.94 8.83
C THR A 617 -1.94 -33.87 7.86
N LEU A 618 -1.92 -32.62 8.31
CA LEU A 618 -1.27 -31.51 7.62
C LEU A 618 0.09 -31.33 8.31
N SER A 619 1.18 -31.49 7.56
CA SER A 619 2.55 -31.34 8.06
C SER A 619 3.26 -30.19 7.36
N GLY A 620 4.19 -29.55 8.07
CA GLY A 620 5.03 -28.51 7.49
C GLY A 620 4.30 -27.21 7.15
N CYS A 621 3.22 -26.86 7.85
CA CYS A 621 2.43 -25.68 7.52
C CYS A 621 3.17 -24.39 7.94
N THR A 622 3.65 -23.64 6.96
CA THR A 622 4.45 -22.41 7.14
C THR A 622 3.81 -21.16 6.52
N GLY A 623 2.55 -21.24 6.09
CA GLY A 623 1.86 -20.10 5.47
C GLY A 623 1.66 -18.93 6.45
N ASN A 624 2.00 -17.72 6.02
CA ASN A 624 1.86 -16.48 6.80
C ASN A 624 2.56 -16.55 8.18
N ASN A 625 1.79 -16.53 9.27
CA ASN A 625 2.28 -16.56 10.65
C ASN A 625 2.39 -17.98 11.24
N LEU A 626 2.12 -19.03 10.44
CA LEU A 626 2.21 -20.41 10.92
C LEU A 626 3.68 -20.83 11.14
N LYS A 627 3.98 -21.29 12.35
CA LYS A 627 5.32 -21.68 12.78
C LYS A 627 5.61 -23.16 12.51
N ASN A 628 5.69 -23.53 11.23
CA ASN A 628 5.95 -24.92 10.78
C ASN A 628 5.03 -25.96 11.47
N VAL A 629 3.74 -25.62 11.56
CA VAL A 629 2.77 -26.35 12.36
C VAL A 629 2.44 -27.69 11.70
N THR A 630 2.32 -28.74 12.51
CA THR A 630 1.78 -30.04 12.08
C THR A 630 0.53 -30.34 12.91
N ILE A 631 -0.59 -30.58 12.24
CA ILE A 631 -1.88 -30.86 12.88
C ILE A 631 -2.48 -32.16 12.33
N THR A 632 -3.10 -32.93 13.21
CA THR A 632 -3.85 -34.13 12.85
C THR A 632 -5.33 -33.91 13.15
N ILE A 633 -6.17 -34.00 12.12
CA ILE A 633 -7.61 -33.79 12.19
C ILE A 633 -8.31 -35.14 12.11
N PRO A 634 -9.05 -35.57 13.15
CA PRO A 634 -9.80 -36.81 13.14
C PRO A 634 -11.04 -36.70 12.24
N LEU A 635 -11.30 -37.74 11.45
CA LEU A 635 -12.43 -37.78 10.51
C LEU A 635 -13.69 -38.36 11.17
N GLY A 636 -14.85 -37.95 10.65
CA GLY A 636 -16.15 -38.36 11.18
C GLY A 636 -16.55 -37.67 12.49
N GLN A 637 -15.93 -36.53 12.81
CA GLN A 637 -16.24 -35.69 13.97
C GLN A 637 -16.55 -34.26 13.52
N MET A 638 -17.25 -33.49 14.36
CA MET A 638 -17.39 -32.04 14.18
C MET A 638 -16.18 -31.37 14.83
N ILE A 639 -15.39 -30.64 14.03
CA ILE A 639 -14.15 -30.01 14.48
C ILE A 639 -14.36 -28.50 14.50
N GLY A 640 -14.24 -27.89 15.67
CA GLY A 640 -14.14 -26.45 15.82
C GLY A 640 -12.68 -26.03 15.86
N VAL A 641 -12.24 -25.24 14.88
CA VAL A 641 -10.93 -24.57 14.93
C VAL A 641 -11.15 -23.22 15.59
N THR A 642 -10.48 -22.99 16.72
CA THR A 642 -10.61 -21.76 17.51
C THR A 642 -9.23 -21.11 17.67
N GLY A 643 -9.22 -19.82 17.96
CA GLY A 643 -7.98 -19.04 18.09
C GLY A 643 -8.28 -17.67 18.65
N VAL A 644 -7.24 -17.02 19.15
CA VAL A 644 -7.25 -15.69 19.76
C VAL A 644 -6.43 -14.75 18.91
#